data_AF-A0A8H7G7J7-F1
#
_entry.id   AF-A0A8H7G7J7-F1
#
_cell.length_a   1.000
_cell.length_b   1.000
_cell.length_c   1.000
_cell.angle_alpha   90.00
_cell.angle_beta   90.00
_cell.angle_gamma   90.00
#
_symmetry.space_group_name_H-M   'P 1'
#
loop_
_entity.id
_entity.type
_entity.pdbx_description
1 polymer ?
#
loop_
_entity_poly.entity_id
_entity_poly.type
_entity_poly.pdbx_seq_one_letter_code
_entity_poly.pdbx_strand_id
1 'polypeptide(L)'
;MASAQLSGAVGPITPLAAKRTMICNVLDYGGKIGTTDIGPAISAAFNQCVKVHSGSTLYVPPGNYGMATWVTLDDGVQWAFQMDGFITRTATTGGHMIIIENANDFEFYSSTSAGTIQGLGYECRDAGPRLIRMVTSTNWSLHDLILVDCEFTSQGHVFETNNAMPAPEFHLIVQGGSNGEIYNLAIRGANIGGSDGVDISGTNHWVHDVEVTNRDECVTVKSPASDFLIENIYCNQSGGSAIGSLGGDTAIENIVYRNVYTNGGNQIFMIKSNGGSGYVTNVLFQNFLATGTAYGLNIDQYWAEMATAPGDGVVLSNIKFESWNGIVENGVQRPPYRFQCADGAPCTNITVADVNLLSSTGAADMACRSAFGTGACLKSGKAFSYEAKTVANVAPVAYSPLATLSGDLTAGFTSTASIPAPTIPSTFYPGVAQISPLAKNIATTNGVVMSTKSATPTAILGDATSAASVRPSAPVSTSSSSATPTTSAESTKPTASASSSASHVVSIKSSAPGSTRSAAPHSSAPASTHPAAPHSSASTRSAVHHSSASTSTRSFAPQSSASASTRSTARSSSAFTSSHSAAHSSSSSSSASSSVALSASSVTPSASVSATSATPSKGNKSCKPSGKFTNGKALWHSRQRDVHDYGYPNF
;
A
#
# COMPACT_ATOMS: atom_id res chain seq x y z
N MET A 1 29.00 -6.99 -4.05
CA MET A 1 27.96 -6.03 -3.60
C MET A 1 26.67 -6.83 -3.51
N ALA A 2 25.88 -6.63 -2.45
CA ALA A 2 24.55 -7.24 -2.40
C ALA A 2 23.64 -6.47 -3.36
N SER A 3 23.34 -7.10 -4.50
CA SER A 3 22.03 -6.87 -5.12
C SER A 3 21.03 -7.51 -4.19
N ALA A 4 20.14 -6.71 -3.62
CA ALA A 4 18.93 -7.24 -3.01
C ALA A 4 17.94 -7.55 -4.15
N GLN A 5 17.20 -8.64 -4.01
CA GLN A 5 16.12 -9.04 -4.90
C GLN A 5 15.27 -10.09 -4.18
N LEU A 6 14.13 -10.43 -4.78
CA LEU A 6 13.29 -11.57 -4.41
C LEU A 6 14.16 -12.82 -4.13
N SER A 7 13.94 -13.45 -2.97
CA SER A 7 14.67 -14.67 -2.56
C SER A 7 14.09 -15.96 -3.14
N GLY A 8 12.95 -15.87 -3.83
CA GLY A 8 12.34 -16.97 -4.57
C GLY A 8 11.33 -16.49 -5.61
N ALA A 9 10.50 -17.41 -6.10
CA ALA A 9 9.33 -17.04 -6.88
C ALA A 9 8.30 -16.32 -5.99
N VAL A 10 7.55 -15.40 -6.58
CA VAL A 10 6.36 -14.74 -5.99
C VAL A 10 5.11 -15.16 -6.75
N GLY A 11 3.94 -14.77 -6.25
CA GLY A 11 2.68 -15.04 -6.92
C GLY A 11 2.10 -16.42 -6.59
N PRO A 12 0.96 -16.77 -7.20
CA PRO A 12 0.32 -18.07 -7.04
C PRO A 12 1.15 -19.22 -7.64
N ILE A 13 1.20 -20.36 -6.96
CA ILE A 13 1.94 -21.57 -7.40
C ILE A 13 1.14 -22.46 -8.35
N THR A 14 -0.18 -22.26 -8.51
CA THR A 14 -0.94 -22.83 -9.63
C THR A 14 -1.52 -21.73 -10.53
N PRO A 15 -1.54 -21.93 -11.87
CA PRO A 15 -2.09 -20.94 -12.80
C PRO A 15 -3.59 -20.71 -12.59
N LEU A 16 -4.08 -19.49 -12.83
CA LEU A 16 -5.50 -19.10 -12.78
C LEU A 16 -6.47 -20.08 -13.47
N ALA A 17 -6.03 -20.72 -14.56
CA ALA A 17 -6.84 -21.73 -15.25
C ALA A 17 -7.18 -22.97 -14.39
N ALA A 18 -6.27 -23.37 -13.49
CA ALA A 18 -6.51 -24.43 -12.51
C ALA A 18 -7.43 -23.97 -11.35
N LYS A 19 -7.60 -22.65 -11.17
CA LYS A 19 -8.46 -22.05 -10.14
C LYS A 19 -9.90 -21.79 -10.63
N ARG A 20 -10.26 -22.34 -11.80
CA ARG A 20 -11.56 -22.17 -12.47
C ARG A 20 -12.29 -23.49 -12.71
N THR A 21 -11.98 -24.54 -11.94
CA THR A 21 -12.71 -25.83 -11.99
C THR A 21 -14.14 -25.72 -11.43
N MET A 22 -14.34 -24.79 -10.49
CA MET A 22 -15.62 -24.43 -9.90
C MET A 22 -15.73 -22.90 -9.84
N ILE A 23 -16.89 -22.35 -10.23
CA ILE A 23 -17.16 -20.90 -10.16
C ILE A 23 -18.18 -20.64 -9.05
N CYS A 24 -17.69 -20.21 -7.90
CA CYS A 24 -18.47 -19.81 -6.73
C CYS A 24 -18.99 -18.36 -6.94
N ASN A 25 -19.93 -18.21 -7.86
CA ASN A 25 -20.55 -16.93 -8.23
C ASN A 25 -21.49 -16.44 -7.13
N VAL A 26 -21.24 -15.24 -6.58
CA VAL A 26 -22.01 -14.69 -5.44
C VAL A 26 -23.51 -14.56 -5.70
N LEU A 27 -23.95 -14.49 -6.96
CA LEU A 27 -25.37 -14.44 -7.31
C LEU A 27 -26.11 -15.74 -6.94
N ASP A 28 -25.43 -16.88 -7.02
CA ASP A 28 -25.99 -18.19 -6.67
C ASP A 28 -26.05 -18.39 -5.14
N TYR A 29 -25.30 -17.58 -4.38
CA TYR A 29 -25.28 -17.54 -2.91
C TYR A 29 -26.07 -16.35 -2.34
N GLY A 30 -27.09 -15.90 -3.07
CA GLY A 30 -28.06 -14.88 -2.64
C GLY A 30 -27.70 -13.43 -2.98
N GLY A 31 -26.52 -13.19 -3.56
CA GLY A 31 -26.09 -11.87 -4.04
C GLY A 31 -26.95 -11.38 -5.21
N LYS A 32 -27.03 -10.04 -5.38
CA LYS A 32 -27.82 -9.41 -6.44
C LYS A 32 -27.14 -8.14 -6.92
N ILE A 33 -27.10 -7.92 -8.24
CA ILE A 33 -26.73 -6.61 -8.81
C ILE A 33 -27.73 -5.58 -8.29
N GLY A 34 -27.23 -4.45 -7.77
CA GLY A 34 -28.03 -3.42 -7.11
C GLY A 34 -28.43 -3.73 -5.66
N THR A 35 -27.87 -4.77 -5.03
CA THR A 35 -28.03 -5.00 -3.58
C THR A 35 -27.48 -3.83 -2.76
N THR A 36 -28.05 -3.59 -1.59
CA THR A 36 -27.48 -2.68 -0.58
C THR A 36 -26.38 -3.34 0.25
N ASP A 37 -26.30 -4.67 0.26
CA ASP A 37 -25.24 -5.44 0.90
C ASP A 37 -24.90 -6.72 0.10
N ILE A 38 -23.62 -6.92 -0.19
CA ILE A 38 -23.06 -8.08 -0.88
C ILE A 38 -22.20 -8.97 0.04
N GLY A 39 -21.83 -8.47 1.22
CA GLY A 39 -20.98 -9.19 2.19
C GLY A 39 -21.48 -10.59 2.55
N PRO A 40 -22.76 -10.79 2.90
CA PRO A 40 -23.29 -12.12 3.22
C PRO A 40 -23.19 -13.12 2.07
N ALA A 41 -23.32 -12.66 0.82
CA ALA A 41 -23.22 -13.51 -0.37
C ALA A 41 -21.77 -13.88 -0.71
N ILE A 42 -20.82 -12.95 -0.51
CA ILE A 42 -19.38 -13.23 -0.59
C ILE A 42 -18.99 -14.28 0.47
N SER A 43 -19.37 -14.05 1.73
CA SER A 43 -19.09 -14.99 2.82
C SER A 43 -19.75 -16.35 2.62
N ALA A 44 -20.96 -16.41 2.06
CA ALA A 44 -21.63 -17.67 1.73
C ALA A 44 -20.93 -18.40 0.57
N ALA A 45 -20.64 -17.73 -0.54
CA ALA A 45 -19.92 -18.33 -1.68
C ALA A 45 -18.53 -18.84 -1.28
N PHE A 46 -17.80 -18.10 -0.43
CA PHE A 46 -16.51 -18.54 0.06
C PHE A 46 -16.63 -19.79 0.97
N ASN A 47 -17.44 -19.74 2.01
CA ASN A 47 -17.51 -20.84 2.99
C ASN A 47 -18.25 -22.10 2.49
N GLN A 48 -19.20 -21.95 1.57
CA GLN A 48 -20.04 -23.06 1.07
C GLN A 48 -19.56 -23.65 -0.25
N CYS A 49 -18.62 -22.99 -0.95
CA CYS A 49 -18.12 -23.43 -2.25
C CYS A 49 -16.60 -23.34 -2.34
N VAL A 50 -15.96 -22.20 -2.03
CA VAL A 50 -14.49 -22.08 -2.14
C VAL A 50 -13.76 -23.01 -1.17
N LYS A 51 -14.10 -22.97 0.13
CA LYS A 51 -13.51 -23.88 1.14
C LYS A 51 -13.91 -25.36 0.96
N VAL A 52 -14.83 -25.66 0.03
CA VAL A 52 -15.33 -27.02 -0.27
C VAL A 52 -14.72 -27.58 -1.56
N HIS A 53 -14.32 -26.71 -2.49
CA HIS A 53 -13.82 -27.07 -3.82
C HIS A 53 -12.48 -26.38 -4.08
N SER A 54 -11.38 -27.13 -3.95
CA SER A 54 -10.06 -26.68 -4.36
C SER A 54 -10.01 -26.46 -5.89
N GLY A 55 -9.28 -25.45 -6.35
CA GLY A 55 -9.28 -25.01 -7.75
C GLY A 55 -10.50 -24.17 -8.12
N SER A 56 -11.04 -23.37 -7.20
CA SER A 56 -12.27 -22.59 -7.38
C SER A 56 -12.07 -21.07 -7.45
N THR A 57 -13.00 -20.38 -8.13
CA THR A 57 -13.05 -18.92 -8.20
C THR A 57 -14.26 -18.39 -7.45
N LEU A 58 -14.06 -17.60 -6.39
CA LEU A 58 -15.06 -16.67 -5.87
C LEU A 58 -15.29 -15.59 -6.94
N TYR A 59 -16.51 -15.49 -7.47
CA TYR A 59 -16.79 -14.57 -8.59
C TYR A 59 -17.85 -13.53 -8.23
N VAL A 60 -17.47 -12.24 -8.30
CA VAL A 60 -18.37 -11.09 -8.26
C VAL A 60 -18.49 -10.54 -9.70
N PRO A 61 -19.59 -10.81 -10.41
CA PRO A 61 -19.75 -10.40 -11.81
C PRO A 61 -19.94 -8.89 -11.98
N PRO A 62 -19.76 -8.35 -13.21
CA PRO A 62 -20.03 -6.94 -13.53
C PRO A 62 -21.40 -6.45 -13.05
N GLY A 63 -21.38 -5.35 -12.30
CA GLY A 63 -22.56 -4.78 -11.65
C GLY A 63 -22.18 -3.83 -10.52
N ASN A 64 -23.15 -3.06 -10.01
CA ASN A 64 -22.97 -2.23 -8.83
C ASN A 64 -23.49 -2.98 -7.59
N TYR A 65 -22.76 -2.92 -6.48
CA TYR A 65 -23.09 -3.62 -5.24
C TYR A 65 -22.80 -2.72 -4.03
N GLY A 66 -23.76 -2.54 -3.14
CA GLY A 66 -23.49 -1.99 -1.80
C GLY A 66 -22.86 -3.05 -0.89
N MET A 67 -22.08 -2.63 0.11
CA MET A 67 -21.48 -3.50 1.12
C MET A 67 -21.71 -2.92 2.53
N ALA A 68 -22.60 -3.58 3.27
CA ALA A 68 -23.01 -3.22 4.63
C ALA A 68 -22.43 -4.18 5.69
N THR A 69 -22.00 -5.37 5.28
CA THR A 69 -21.34 -6.35 6.14
C THR A 69 -19.92 -6.61 5.64
N TRP A 70 -18.93 -6.51 6.53
CA TRP A 70 -17.53 -6.85 6.26
C TRP A 70 -17.32 -8.36 6.17
N VAL A 71 -16.29 -8.77 5.42
CA VAL A 71 -16.00 -10.20 5.18
C VAL A 71 -14.57 -10.57 5.56
N THR A 72 -14.42 -11.76 6.12
CA THR A 72 -13.12 -12.41 6.37
C THR A 72 -13.07 -13.71 5.58
N LEU A 73 -12.07 -13.84 4.72
CA LEU A 73 -11.86 -14.96 3.81
C LEU A 73 -10.62 -15.74 4.30
N ASP A 74 -10.84 -16.55 5.33
CA ASP A 74 -9.83 -17.31 6.08
C ASP A 74 -9.58 -18.71 5.50
N ASP A 75 -8.35 -19.23 5.61
CA ASP A 75 -7.95 -20.62 5.30
C ASP A 75 -8.34 -21.09 3.88
N GLY A 76 -8.30 -20.19 2.89
CA GLY A 76 -8.56 -20.50 1.48
C GLY A 76 -7.30 -21.04 0.77
N VAL A 77 -7.38 -22.21 0.13
CA VAL A 77 -6.24 -22.86 -0.54
C VAL A 77 -6.53 -23.20 -2.01
N GLN A 78 -5.62 -22.82 -2.92
CA GLN A 78 -5.74 -23.03 -4.38
C GLN A 78 -7.05 -22.45 -4.92
N TRP A 79 -7.20 -21.13 -4.85
CA TRP A 79 -8.44 -20.44 -5.20
C TRP A 79 -8.18 -19.05 -5.77
N ALA A 80 -9.17 -18.47 -6.44
CA ALA A 80 -9.10 -17.09 -6.93
C ALA A 80 -10.30 -16.28 -6.46
N PHE A 81 -10.13 -14.96 -6.34
CA PHE A 81 -11.21 -13.99 -6.18
C PHE A 81 -11.24 -13.13 -7.44
N GLN A 82 -12.15 -13.45 -8.36
CA GLN A 82 -12.43 -12.65 -9.55
C GLN A 82 -13.50 -11.60 -9.21
N MET A 83 -13.10 -10.34 -9.06
CA MET A 83 -13.98 -9.22 -8.77
C MET A 83 -14.05 -8.29 -9.99
N ASP A 84 -15.10 -8.44 -10.79
CA ASP A 84 -15.39 -7.55 -11.93
C ASP A 84 -16.56 -6.59 -11.65
N GLY A 85 -17.08 -6.61 -10.42
CA GLY A 85 -18.07 -5.67 -9.92
C GLY A 85 -17.48 -4.36 -9.40
N PHE A 86 -18.37 -3.38 -9.23
CA PHE A 86 -18.11 -2.14 -8.50
C PHE A 86 -18.76 -2.26 -7.11
N ILE A 87 -17.93 -2.38 -6.06
CA ILE A 87 -18.38 -2.51 -4.67
C ILE A 87 -18.27 -1.15 -3.97
N THR A 88 -19.40 -0.64 -3.49
CA THR A 88 -19.52 0.64 -2.79
C THR A 88 -19.79 0.41 -1.31
N ARG A 89 -19.05 1.08 -0.42
CA ARG A 89 -19.34 1.09 1.02
C ARG A 89 -20.77 1.56 1.29
N THR A 90 -21.56 0.78 2.03
CA THR A 90 -22.85 1.22 2.59
C THR A 90 -22.91 1.10 4.11
N ALA A 91 -22.03 0.32 4.75
CA ALA A 91 -21.92 0.28 6.22
C ALA A 91 -21.38 1.60 6.81
N THR A 92 -21.71 1.84 8.07
CA THR A 92 -21.31 3.00 8.88
C THR A 92 -20.47 2.56 10.08
N THR A 93 -19.61 1.55 9.89
CA THR A 93 -18.90 0.84 10.97
C THR A 93 -17.42 0.68 10.66
N GLY A 94 -16.60 0.84 11.68
CA GLY A 94 -15.16 0.59 11.61
C GLY A 94 -14.79 -0.81 11.13
N GLY A 95 -13.56 -0.98 10.63
CA GLY A 95 -12.97 -2.29 10.32
C GLY A 95 -12.17 -2.31 9.03
N HIS A 96 -12.27 -3.44 8.32
CA HIS A 96 -11.75 -3.68 6.97
C HIS A 96 -12.91 -4.21 6.12
N MET A 97 -13.13 -3.72 4.90
CA MET A 97 -14.23 -4.22 4.07
C MET A 97 -14.02 -5.69 3.69
N ILE A 98 -12.79 -6.04 3.30
CA ILE A 98 -12.36 -7.40 2.97
C ILE A 98 -11.07 -7.72 3.73
N ILE A 99 -11.09 -8.79 4.52
CA ILE A 99 -9.90 -9.45 5.07
C ILE A 99 -9.68 -10.76 4.31
N ILE A 100 -8.44 -11.05 3.92
CA ILE A 100 -7.99 -12.36 3.46
C ILE A 100 -6.87 -12.81 4.36
N GLU A 101 -7.05 -13.91 5.09
CA GLU A 101 -6.11 -14.37 6.10
C GLU A 101 -5.78 -15.86 5.96
N ASN A 102 -4.54 -16.24 6.28
CA ASN A 102 -4.01 -17.61 6.22
C ASN A 102 -4.12 -18.29 4.83
N ALA A 103 -4.45 -17.54 3.77
CA ALA A 103 -4.68 -18.08 2.44
C ALA A 103 -3.37 -18.55 1.78
N ASN A 104 -3.44 -19.62 0.98
CA ASN A 104 -2.29 -20.16 0.25
C ASN A 104 -2.64 -20.45 -1.22
N ASP A 105 -1.73 -20.13 -2.14
CA ASP A 105 -1.93 -20.29 -3.58
C ASP A 105 -3.20 -19.56 -4.06
N PHE A 106 -3.23 -18.24 -3.90
CA PHE A 106 -4.43 -17.44 -4.20
C PHE A 106 -4.18 -16.19 -5.06
N GLU A 107 -5.23 -15.70 -5.72
CA GLU A 107 -5.15 -14.67 -6.76
C GLU A 107 -6.41 -13.77 -6.69
N PHE A 108 -6.26 -12.50 -6.31
CA PHE A 108 -7.37 -11.54 -6.17
C PHE A 108 -7.27 -10.45 -7.24
N TYR A 109 -8.22 -10.45 -8.19
CA TYR A 109 -8.06 -9.70 -9.42
C TYR A 109 -9.38 -9.31 -10.10
N SER A 110 -9.29 -8.42 -11.09
CA SER A 110 -10.36 -8.16 -12.06
C SER A 110 -9.94 -8.70 -13.44
N SER A 111 -10.80 -9.47 -14.10
CA SER A 111 -10.57 -9.88 -15.49
C SER A 111 -10.76 -8.74 -16.49
N THR A 112 -11.48 -7.69 -16.07
CA THR A 112 -11.80 -6.49 -16.85
C THR A 112 -10.87 -5.30 -16.56
N SER A 113 -9.92 -5.43 -15.63
CA SER A 113 -9.08 -4.32 -15.12
C SER A 113 -9.90 -3.08 -14.76
N ALA A 114 -11.06 -3.33 -14.13
CA ALA A 114 -12.10 -2.35 -13.79
C ALA A 114 -12.82 -2.66 -12.46
N GLY A 115 -12.56 -3.83 -11.85
CA GLY A 115 -13.05 -4.18 -10.52
C GLY A 115 -12.66 -3.13 -9.50
N THR A 116 -13.66 -2.50 -8.88
CA THR A 116 -13.48 -1.30 -8.06
C THR A 116 -14.04 -1.49 -6.66
N ILE A 117 -13.27 -1.08 -5.64
CA ILE A 117 -13.79 -0.83 -4.28
C ILE A 117 -13.81 0.68 -4.04
N GLN A 118 -15.00 1.21 -3.78
CA GLN A 118 -15.27 2.62 -3.51
C GLN A 118 -15.68 2.77 -2.04
N GLY A 119 -14.76 3.25 -1.21
CA GLY A 119 -14.91 3.41 0.23
C GLY A 119 -15.85 4.54 0.64
N LEU A 120 -16.12 5.53 -0.22
CA LEU A 120 -16.90 6.74 0.11
C LEU A 120 -16.48 7.34 1.47
N GLY A 121 -15.17 7.38 1.72
CA GLY A 121 -14.57 7.88 2.96
C GLY A 121 -14.97 9.30 3.31
N TYR A 122 -15.26 10.15 2.30
CA TYR A 122 -15.75 11.52 2.50
C TYR A 122 -17.07 11.61 3.30
N GLU A 123 -17.84 10.53 3.42
CA GLU A 123 -19.11 10.50 4.18
C GLU A 123 -18.96 10.07 5.65
N CYS A 124 -17.85 9.42 6.00
CA CYS A 124 -17.74 8.63 7.24
C CYS A 124 -16.41 8.76 8.01
N ARG A 125 -15.68 9.87 7.76
CA ARG A 125 -14.50 10.32 8.53
C ARG A 125 -14.68 10.15 10.05
N ASP A 126 -13.62 9.71 10.72
CA ASP A 126 -13.53 9.29 12.13
C ASP A 126 -14.29 7.99 12.53
N ALA A 127 -14.81 7.14 11.62
CA ALA A 127 -15.77 6.08 12.01
C ALA A 127 -15.94 4.82 11.11
N GLY A 128 -15.19 4.65 10.03
CA GLY A 128 -15.41 3.68 8.95
C GLY A 128 -14.22 2.74 8.61
N PRO A 129 -14.21 2.16 7.39
CA PRO A 129 -13.37 1.01 7.06
C PRO A 129 -12.14 1.33 6.20
N ARG A 130 -11.06 0.60 6.48
CA ARG A 130 -9.98 0.33 5.51
C ARG A 130 -10.51 -0.62 4.44
N LEU A 131 -9.94 -0.63 3.22
CA LEU A 131 -10.55 -1.39 2.12
C LEU A 131 -10.14 -2.87 2.17
N ILE A 132 -8.86 -3.19 1.95
CA ILE A 132 -8.35 -4.57 1.93
C ILE A 132 -7.27 -4.77 3.01
N ARG A 133 -7.38 -5.87 3.77
CA ARG A 133 -6.30 -6.40 4.62
C ARG A 133 -5.94 -7.81 4.22
N MET A 134 -4.66 -8.08 4.04
CA MET A 134 -4.09 -9.42 3.90
C MET A 134 -3.24 -9.73 5.13
N VAL A 135 -3.40 -10.94 5.70
CA VAL A 135 -2.70 -11.36 6.92
C VAL A 135 -2.14 -12.77 6.74
N THR A 136 -0.84 -12.95 7.00
CA THR A 136 -0.13 -14.25 7.03
C THR A 136 -0.20 -15.14 5.78
N SER A 137 -0.89 -14.71 4.72
CA SER A 137 -1.08 -15.47 3.47
C SER A 137 0.23 -15.71 2.69
N THR A 138 0.28 -16.82 1.94
CA THR A 138 1.48 -17.25 1.19
C THR A 138 1.18 -17.58 -0.27
N ASN A 139 2.16 -17.38 -1.16
CA ASN A 139 2.07 -17.71 -2.60
C ASN A 139 0.85 -17.05 -3.26
N TRP A 140 0.86 -15.73 -3.41
CA TRP A 140 -0.33 -14.99 -3.79
C TRP A 140 -0.08 -13.80 -4.72
N SER A 141 -1.11 -13.42 -5.47
CA SER A 141 -1.13 -12.15 -6.21
C SER A 141 -2.40 -11.32 -5.96
N LEU A 142 -2.26 -10.00 -6.02
CA LEU A 142 -3.37 -9.04 -5.99
C LEU A 142 -3.15 -7.98 -7.08
N HIS A 143 -4.01 -7.97 -8.11
CA HIS A 143 -3.74 -7.16 -9.30
C HIS A 143 -4.97 -6.74 -10.11
N ASP A 144 -4.79 -5.76 -11.02
CA ASP A 144 -5.84 -5.26 -11.91
C ASP A 144 -7.07 -4.65 -11.18
N LEU A 145 -6.90 -4.22 -9.92
CA LEU A 145 -7.94 -3.64 -9.07
C LEU A 145 -7.81 -2.12 -8.91
N ILE A 146 -8.95 -1.48 -8.65
CA ILE A 146 -9.08 -0.04 -8.39
C ILE A 146 -9.60 0.19 -6.97
N LEU A 147 -8.88 1.00 -6.18
CA LEU A 147 -9.19 1.26 -4.77
C LEU A 147 -9.37 2.76 -4.54
N VAL A 148 -10.53 3.19 -4.03
CA VAL A 148 -10.95 4.61 -4.06
C VAL A 148 -11.51 5.08 -2.72
N ASP A 149 -11.10 6.28 -2.30
CA ASP A 149 -11.57 7.00 -1.09
C ASP A 149 -11.73 6.08 0.12
N CYS A 150 -10.60 5.52 0.60
CA CYS A 150 -10.54 5.12 1.99
C CYS A 150 -10.91 6.32 2.89
N GLU A 151 -11.33 6.01 4.10
CA GLU A 151 -11.78 6.99 5.06
C GLU A 151 -10.57 7.73 5.71
N PHE A 152 -10.79 8.63 6.68
CA PHE A 152 -9.71 9.36 7.35
C PHE A 152 -10.15 9.84 8.74
N THR A 153 -9.37 9.53 9.77
CA THR A 153 -9.51 10.06 11.13
C THR A 153 -8.71 11.34 11.34
N SER A 154 -9.40 12.38 11.80
CA SER A 154 -8.85 13.65 12.26
C SER A 154 -8.19 13.59 13.65
N GLN A 155 -8.27 12.45 14.34
CA GLN A 155 -7.75 12.27 15.70
C GLN A 155 -6.32 11.72 15.65
N GLY A 156 -5.37 12.52 16.15
CA GLY A 156 -3.94 12.23 16.08
C GLY A 156 -3.50 11.00 16.88
N HIS A 157 -2.30 10.51 16.57
CA HIS A 157 -1.70 9.29 17.13
C HIS A 157 -1.78 9.20 18.67
N VAL A 158 -2.62 8.29 19.17
CA VAL A 158 -2.54 7.77 20.55
C VAL A 158 -2.13 6.31 20.48
N PHE A 159 -0.83 6.06 20.61
CA PHE A 159 -0.31 4.71 20.88
C PHE A 159 -0.49 4.39 22.36
N GLU A 160 -1.45 3.52 22.70
CA GLU A 160 -1.43 2.79 23.97
C GLU A 160 -1.13 1.31 23.73
N THR A 161 -0.37 0.70 24.65
CA THR A 161 0.35 -0.56 24.45
C THR A 161 -0.52 -1.82 24.50
N ASN A 162 -1.85 -1.70 24.40
CA ASN A 162 -2.80 -2.80 24.64
C ASN A 162 -3.94 -2.85 23.62
N ASN A 163 -3.64 -3.37 22.43
CA ASN A 163 -4.59 -4.00 21.49
C ASN A 163 -5.79 -3.17 20.97
N ALA A 164 -5.75 -1.83 21.08
CA ALA A 164 -6.76 -0.92 20.53
C ALA A 164 -6.11 0.35 19.97
N MET A 165 -5.70 0.32 18.70
CA MET A 165 -5.21 1.51 18.00
C MET A 165 -6.40 2.37 17.51
N PRO A 166 -6.44 3.69 17.78
CA PRO A 166 -7.16 4.62 16.92
C PRO A 166 -6.39 4.66 15.59
N ALA A 167 -6.84 3.84 14.64
CA ALA A 167 -5.99 3.41 13.54
C ALA A 167 -6.10 4.32 12.31
N PRO A 168 -4.97 4.73 11.69
CA PRO A 168 -4.98 5.31 10.35
C PRO A 168 -5.53 4.34 9.29
N GLU A 169 -5.68 4.83 8.07
CA GLU A 169 -6.65 4.29 7.12
C GLU A 169 -6.10 4.03 5.74
N PHE A 170 -6.38 2.83 5.25
CA PHE A 170 -5.48 2.16 4.33
C PHE A 170 -6.30 1.55 3.20
N HIS A 171 -5.85 1.73 1.96
CA HIS A 171 -6.47 1.08 0.80
C HIS A 171 -6.06 -0.39 0.74
N LEU A 172 -4.77 -0.70 0.86
CA LEU A 172 -4.24 -2.06 0.91
C LEU A 172 -3.22 -2.23 2.03
N ILE A 173 -3.40 -3.29 2.83
CA ILE A 173 -2.51 -3.68 3.92
C ILE A 173 -2.06 -5.12 3.69
N VAL A 174 -0.76 -5.39 3.82
CA VAL A 174 -0.17 -6.73 3.83
C VAL A 174 0.62 -6.92 5.13
N GLN A 175 0.08 -7.75 6.02
CA GLN A 175 0.64 -8.05 7.33
C GLN A 175 1.29 -9.44 7.36
N GLY A 176 2.60 -9.47 7.11
CA GLY A 176 3.35 -10.71 7.04
C GLY A 176 2.91 -11.61 5.89
N GLY A 177 3.27 -12.90 5.98
CA GLY A 177 3.13 -13.83 4.87
C GLY A 177 4.37 -13.84 3.97
N SER A 178 4.26 -14.47 2.81
CA SER A 178 5.40 -14.55 1.86
C SER A 178 5.02 -14.88 0.41
N ASN A 179 5.96 -14.70 -0.51
CA ASN A 179 5.83 -15.03 -1.94
C ASN A 179 4.64 -14.29 -2.59
N GLY A 180 4.57 -12.99 -2.34
CA GLY A 180 3.43 -12.14 -2.72
C GLY A 180 3.74 -11.19 -3.87
N GLU A 181 2.77 -10.95 -4.74
CA GLU A 181 2.90 -10.12 -5.94
C GLU A 181 1.76 -9.10 -6.01
N ILE A 182 2.06 -7.80 -6.07
CA ILE A 182 1.06 -6.72 -6.21
C ILE A 182 1.34 -5.97 -7.49
N TYR A 183 0.38 -5.90 -8.41
CA TYR A 183 0.59 -5.14 -9.65
C TYR A 183 -0.66 -4.60 -10.34
N ASN A 184 -0.48 -3.72 -11.33
CA ASN A 184 -1.56 -3.12 -12.12
C ASN A 184 -2.65 -2.49 -11.23
N LEU A 185 -2.27 -1.68 -10.24
CA LEU A 185 -3.22 -1.01 -9.36
C LEU A 185 -3.33 0.49 -9.64
N ALA A 186 -4.51 1.03 -9.43
CA ALA A 186 -4.72 2.46 -9.28
C ALA A 186 -5.47 2.77 -7.98
N ILE A 187 -4.79 3.43 -7.06
CA ILE A 187 -5.26 3.76 -5.72
C ILE A 187 -5.47 5.28 -5.63
N ARG A 188 -6.63 5.71 -5.14
CA ARG A 188 -7.01 7.13 -5.12
C ARG A 188 -7.81 7.52 -3.87
N GLY A 189 -7.08 7.92 -2.83
CA GLY A 189 -7.60 8.53 -1.61
C GLY A 189 -7.72 10.05 -1.69
N ALA A 190 -8.11 10.64 -0.57
CA ALA A 190 -8.20 12.08 -0.41
C ALA A 190 -6.82 12.74 -0.17
N ASN A 191 -6.75 14.05 -0.40
CA ASN A 191 -5.56 14.88 -0.19
C ASN A 191 -5.35 15.21 1.30
N ILE A 192 -5.29 14.18 2.14
CA ILE A 192 -5.13 14.27 3.60
C ILE A 192 -4.26 13.12 4.13
N GLY A 193 -3.62 13.28 5.29
CA GLY A 193 -2.76 12.23 5.89
C GLY A 193 -3.55 10.97 6.25
N GLY A 194 -2.89 9.92 6.74
CA GLY A 194 -3.51 8.67 7.18
C GLY A 194 -4.49 8.05 6.18
N SER A 195 -4.23 8.16 4.88
CA SER A 195 -5.03 7.65 3.76
C SER A 195 -4.20 6.78 2.81
N ASP A 196 -3.35 5.96 3.42
CA ASP A 196 -2.20 5.23 2.88
C ASP A 196 -2.58 4.31 1.71
N GLY A 197 -1.70 4.21 0.72
CA GLY A 197 -1.89 3.41 -0.49
C GLY A 197 -1.67 1.92 -0.22
N VAL A 198 -0.40 1.51 -0.17
CA VAL A 198 0.02 0.13 0.12
C VAL A 198 0.97 0.12 1.31
N ASP A 199 0.53 -0.49 2.41
CA ASP A 199 1.33 -0.78 3.60
C ASP A 199 1.72 -2.26 3.60
N ILE A 200 3.03 -2.59 3.56
CA ILE A 200 3.50 -3.98 3.36
C ILE A 200 4.62 -4.43 4.31
N SER A 201 4.50 -5.67 4.80
CA SER A 201 5.44 -6.39 5.68
C SER A 201 5.37 -7.89 5.38
N GLY A 202 6.43 -8.66 5.68
CA GLY A 202 6.54 -10.08 5.30
C GLY A 202 7.89 -10.44 4.66
N THR A 203 7.92 -11.47 3.81
CA THR A 203 9.16 -11.96 3.17
C THR A 203 8.92 -12.27 1.69
N ASN A 204 9.86 -11.91 0.82
CA ASN A 204 9.81 -12.20 -0.62
C ASN A 204 8.52 -11.65 -1.28
N HIS A 205 8.47 -10.32 -1.41
CA HIS A 205 7.34 -9.61 -2.02
C HIS A 205 7.78 -8.73 -3.19
N TRP A 206 7.04 -8.83 -4.31
CA TRP A 206 7.18 -7.95 -5.47
C TRP A 206 5.99 -7.00 -5.51
N VAL A 207 6.23 -5.69 -5.61
CA VAL A 207 5.19 -4.68 -5.85
C VAL A 207 5.59 -3.89 -7.08
N HIS A 208 4.80 -3.92 -8.15
CA HIS A 208 5.15 -3.15 -9.35
C HIS A 208 3.96 -2.60 -10.13
N ASP A 209 4.18 -1.56 -10.93
CA ASP A 209 3.14 -0.97 -11.79
C ASP A 209 1.89 -0.54 -10.98
N VAL A 210 2.12 0.34 -9.98
CA VAL A 210 1.10 0.85 -9.05
C VAL A 210 1.07 2.38 -9.08
N GLU A 211 -0.12 2.96 -9.30
CA GLU A 211 -0.39 4.40 -9.11
C GLU A 211 -1.06 4.64 -7.75
N VAL A 212 -0.60 5.66 -7.00
CA VAL A 212 -1.23 6.12 -5.76
C VAL A 212 -1.39 7.64 -5.74
N THR A 213 -2.62 8.10 -5.52
CA THR A 213 -2.97 9.49 -5.15
C THR A 213 -3.57 9.52 -3.75
N ASN A 214 -3.05 10.36 -2.85
CA ASN A 214 -3.52 10.56 -1.47
C ASN A 214 -2.81 11.79 -0.84
N ARG A 215 -2.50 11.80 0.46
CA ARG A 215 -1.46 12.68 1.04
C ARG A 215 -0.64 12.01 2.16
N ASP A 216 -0.66 10.69 2.23
CA ASP A 216 0.22 9.88 3.09
C ASP A 216 0.93 8.78 2.28
N GLU A 217 1.38 7.69 2.90
CA GLU A 217 2.17 6.62 2.28
C GLU A 217 1.72 6.25 0.85
N CYS A 218 2.68 6.17 -0.07
CA CYS A 218 2.47 5.67 -1.44
C CYS A 218 2.52 4.13 -1.45
N VAL A 219 3.73 3.56 -1.52
CA VAL A 219 4.01 2.16 -1.21
C VAL A 219 5.09 2.13 -0.12
N THR A 220 4.74 1.69 1.08
CA THR A 220 5.60 1.81 2.27
C THR A 220 5.83 0.47 2.97
N VAL A 221 7.10 0.18 3.25
CA VAL A 221 7.53 -1.01 3.99
C VAL A 221 7.43 -0.79 5.50
N LYS A 222 6.78 -1.70 6.22
CA LYS A 222 6.74 -1.78 7.68
C LYS A 222 7.56 -2.97 8.18
N SER A 223 7.89 -2.97 9.47
CA SER A 223 8.62 -4.07 10.11
C SER A 223 7.68 -5.20 10.55
N PRO A 224 8.08 -6.49 10.44
CA PRO A 224 9.31 -6.99 9.80
C PRO A 224 9.18 -7.10 8.28
N ALA A 225 10.29 -6.94 7.55
CA ALA A 225 10.33 -7.08 6.09
C ALA A 225 11.65 -7.68 5.59
N SER A 226 11.59 -8.55 4.58
CA SER A 226 12.77 -9.18 3.99
C SER A 226 12.60 -9.49 2.50
N ASP A 227 13.65 -9.26 1.71
CA ASP A 227 13.75 -9.64 0.29
C ASP A 227 12.66 -9.03 -0.61
N PHE A 228 12.46 -7.71 -0.53
CA PHE A 228 11.43 -7.03 -1.33
C PHE A 228 12.02 -6.41 -2.60
N LEU A 229 11.24 -6.49 -3.68
CA LEU A 229 11.44 -5.72 -4.90
C LEU A 229 10.22 -4.82 -5.11
N ILE A 230 10.42 -3.52 -5.20
CA ILE A 230 9.35 -2.54 -5.40
C ILE A 230 9.74 -1.68 -6.60
N GLU A 231 8.95 -1.68 -7.67
CA GLU A 231 9.35 -0.97 -8.90
C GLU A 231 8.23 -0.39 -9.76
N ASN A 232 8.55 0.55 -10.64
CA ASN A 232 7.56 1.23 -11.48
C ASN A 232 6.39 1.79 -10.64
N ILE A 233 6.70 2.59 -9.63
CA ILE A 233 5.71 3.15 -8.69
C ILE A 233 5.46 4.61 -9.03
N TYR A 234 4.18 4.98 -9.17
CA TYR A 234 3.74 6.32 -9.51
C TYR A 234 3.00 6.97 -8.33
N CYS A 235 3.71 7.77 -7.55
CA CYS A 235 3.16 8.53 -6.44
C CYS A 235 2.62 9.88 -6.98
N ASN A 236 1.37 9.88 -7.46
CA ASN A 236 0.75 10.98 -8.20
C ASN A 236 -0.11 11.85 -7.27
N GLN A 237 0.46 12.94 -6.73
CA GLN A 237 -0.06 13.71 -5.60
C GLN A 237 -0.33 12.79 -4.40
N SER A 238 0.74 12.39 -3.73
CA SER A 238 0.75 11.45 -2.60
C SER A 238 1.58 12.00 -1.44
N GLY A 239 1.63 11.34 -0.29
CA GLY A 239 2.74 11.56 0.65
C GLY A 239 4.08 11.12 0.05
N GLY A 240 4.09 10.07 -0.78
CA GLY A 240 5.29 9.46 -1.33
C GLY A 240 5.68 8.18 -0.57
N SER A 241 6.60 7.40 -1.12
CA SER A 241 6.97 6.09 -0.55
C SER A 241 7.89 6.23 0.68
N ALA A 242 7.85 5.25 1.58
CA ALA A 242 8.64 5.28 2.81
C ALA A 242 9.09 3.91 3.34
N ILE A 243 9.90 3.92 4.39
CA ILE A 243 10.08 2.81 5.33
C ILE A 243 9.69 3.31 6.74
N GLY A 244 8.79 2.59 7.40
CA GLY A 244 8.32 2.87 8.76
C GLY A 244 6.88 3.41 8.85
N SER A 245 6.47 3.96 9.99
CA SER A 245 7.28 4.28 11.18
C SER A 245 7.92 3.07 11.86
N LEU A 246 9.17 3.24 12.29
CA LEU A 246 9.98 2.19 12.94
C LEU A 246 10.11 2.44 14.45
N GLY A 247 10.16 1.37 15.23
CA GLY A 247 10.10 1.42 16.70
C GLY A 247 11.00 0.37 17.36
N GLY A 248 10.51 -0.27 18.42
CA GLY A 248 11.20 -1.41 19.03
C GLY A 248 11.25 -2.63 18.11
N ASP A 249 12.31 -3.41 18.23
CA ASP A 249 12.54 -4.71 17.58
C ASP A 249 12.33 -4.69 16.05
N THR A 250 12.77 -3.60 15.42
CA THR A 250 12.72 -3.43 13.97
C THR A 250 13.63 -4.44 13.27
N ALA A 251 13.12 -5.12 12.23
CA ALA A 251 13.89 -6.07 11.42
C ALA A 251 13.51 -5.91 9.95
N ILE A 252 14.29 -5.11 9.22
CA ILE A 252 14.08 -4.85 7.78
C ILE A 252 15.39 -5.07 7.03
N GLU A 253 15.39 -5.96 6.04
CA GLU A 253 16.56 -6.20 5.18
C GLU A 253 16.25 -6.51 3.72
N ASN A 254 17.25 -6.31 2.87
CA ASN A 254 17.25 -6.72 1.46
C ASN A 254 16.07 -6.10 0.68
N ILE A 255 15.90 -4.77 0.79
CA ILE A 255 14.80 -4.03 0.15
C ILE A 255 15.32 -3.26 -1.06
N VAL A 256 14.67 -3.41 -2.21
CA VAL A 256 14.89 -2.56 -3.40
C VAL A 256 13.64 -1.74 -3.70
N TYR A 257 13.82 -0.43 -3.85
CA TYR A 257 12.93 0.41 -4.65
C TYR A 257 13.67 0.83 -5.93
N ARG A 258 13.08 0.63 -7.11
CA ARG A 258 13.63 1.11 -8.38
C ARG A 258 12.59 1.68 -9.33
N ASN A 259 12.94 2.69 -10.13
CA ASN A 259 12.00 3.35 -11.06
C ASN A 259 10.76 3.93 -10.33
N VAL A 260 10.98 4.82 -9.36
CA VAL A 260 9.89 5.48 -8.61
C VAL A 260 9.71 6.91 -9.12
N TYR A 261 8.52 7.25 -9.59
CA TYR A 261 8.15 8.60 -10.03
C TYR A 261 7.18 9.24 -9.04
N THR A 262 7.49 10.46 -8.58
CA THR A 262 6.67 11.19 -7.60
C THR A 262 6.31 12.58 -8.14
N ASN A 263 5.04 12.76 -8.51
CA ASN A 263 4.50 14.03 -9.01
C ASN A 263 3.78 14.77 -7.89
N GLY A 264 4.37 15.86 -7.39
CA GLY A 264 3.96 16.54 -6.17
C GLY A 264 4.09 15.65 -4.93
N GLY A 265 3.81 16.20 -3.75
CA GLY A 265 3.65 15.39 -2.55
C GLY A 265 4.46 15.82 -1.33
N ASN A 266 4.54 14.95 -0.33
CA ASN A 266 5.28 15.25 0.90
C ASN A 266 6.79 14.95 0.76
N GLN A 267 7.17 13.79 0.23
CA GLN A 267 8.56 13.38 0.05
C GLN A 267 8.82 12.64 -1.26
N ILE A 268 10.07 12.63 -1.73
CA ILE A 268 10.53 11.68 -2.75
C ILE A 268 10.64 10.28 -2.11
N PHE A 269 11.30 10.20 -0.95
CA PHE A 269 11.28 9.02 -0.08
C PHE A 269 11.55 9.41 1.37
N MET A 270 10.97 8.66 2.32
CA MET A 270 11.25 8.85 3.75
C MET A 270 11.62 7.55 4.48
N ILE A 271 12.60 7.58 5.38
CA ILE A 271 12.78 6.55 6.43
C ILE A 271 12.48 7.23 7.76
N LYS A 272 11.43 6.79 8.48
CA LYS A 272 10.93 7.45 9.69
C LYS A 272 11.00 6.59 10.95
N SER A 273 11.62 7.10 12.01
CA SER A 273 11.62 6.54 13.36
C SER A 273 11.67 7.64 14.43
N ASN A 274 11.50 7.28 15.69
CA ASN A 274 11.73 8.18 16.83
C ASN A 274 12.16 7.31 18.02
N GLY A 275 13.46 7.29 18.33
CA GLY A 275 14.04 6.25 19.20
C GLY A 275 13.94 4.85 18.59
N GLY A 276 13.63 3.84 19.42
CA GLY A 276 13.44 2.45 18.99
C GLY A 276 14.71 1.59 19.02
N SER A 277 14.60 0.37 18.49
CA SER A 277 15.66 -0.65 18.47
C SER A 277 15.55 -1.56 17.25
N GLY A 278 16.57 -2.40 17.02
CA GLY A 278 16.66 -3.25 15.84
C GLY A 278 17.35 -2.55 14.67
N TYR A 279 17.05 -2.94 13.43
CA TYR A 279 17.82 -2.54 12.26
C TYR A 279 17.01 -2.36 10.96
N VAL A 280 17.55 -1.53 10.07
CA VAL A 280 17.27 -1.53 8.63
C VAL A 280 18.61 -1.69 7.91
N THR A 281 18.74 -2.70 7.04
CA THR A 281 19.99 -2.95 6.31
C THR A 281 19.80 -3.43 4.87
N ASN A 282 20.88 -3.37 4.07
CA ASN A 282 20.92 -3.82 2.68
C ASN A 282 19.79 -3.21 1.81
N VAL A 283 19.68 -1.88 1.78
CA VAL A 283 18.60 -1.19 1.05
C VAL A 283 19.13 -0.42 -0.16
N LEU A 284 18.45 -0.56 -1.31
CA LEU A 284 18.75 0.16 -2.55
C LEU A 284 17.55 1.01 -3.00
N PHE A 285 17.79 2.29 -3.24
CA PHE A 285 16.86 3.23 -3.84
C PHE A 285 17.42 3.74 -5.16
N GLN A 286 17.00 3.16 -6.30
CA GLN A 286 17.56 3.41 -7.62
C GLN A 286 16.55 4.11 -8.56
N ASN A 287 17.01 4.95 -9.49
CA ASN A 287 16.17 5.56 -10.54
C ASN A 287 14.93 6.28 -9.97
N PHE A 288 15.11 7.22 -9.03
CA PHE A 288 14.01 8.06 -8.54
C PHE A 288 13.90 9.33 -9.37
N LEU A 289 12.66 9.74 -9.64
CA LEU A 289 12.34 10.93 -10.43
C LEU A 289 11.22 11.71 -9.73
N ALA A 290 11.35 13.03 -9.55
CA ALA A 290 10.34 13.78 -8.79
C ALA A 290 10.16 15.25 -9.18
N THR A 291 8.91 15.70 -9.18
CA THR A 291 8.51 17.09 -9.47
C THR A 291 7.75 17.66 -8.29
N GLY A 292 8.14 18.84 -7.79
CA GLY A 292 7.35 19.62 -6.82
C GLY A 292 7.04 18.93 -5.47
N THR A 293 7.95 18.11 -4.94
CA THR A 293 7.76 17.51 -3.60
C THR A 293 8.13 18.50 -2.49
N ALA A 294 7.53 18.38 -1.31
CA ALA A 294 7.91 19.25 -0.18
C ALA A 294 9.32 18.89 0.35
N TYR A 295 9.64 17.61 0.51
CA TYR A 295 10.95 17.08 0.90
C TYR A 295 11.58 16.24 -0.22
N GLY A 296 12.90 16.12 -0.20
CA GLY A 296 13.66 15.28 -1.11
C GLY A 296 13.87 13.86 -0.56
N LEU A 297 15.13 13.46 -0.46
CA LEU A 297 15.61 12.30 0.30
C LEU A 297 15.55 12.64 1.79
N ASN A 298 14.75 11.90 2.57
CA ASN A 298 14.51 12.20 3.98
C ASN A 298 14.70 11.00 4.92
N ILE A 299 15.85 10.87 5.58
CA ILE A 299 15.98 10.02 6.78
C ILE A 299 15.67 10.89 8.00
N ASP A 300 14.68 10.50 8.80
CA ASP A 300 14.29 11.17 10.03
C ASP A 300 14.09 10.18 11.19
N GLN A 301 15.07 10.11 12.08
CA GLN A 301 15.00 9.32 13.32
C GLN A 301 14.55 10.13 14.54
N TYR A 302 14.05 11.35 14.30
CA TYR A 302 13.42 12.23 15.27
C TYR A 302 12.01 12.64 14.77
N TRP A 303 11.30 11.72 14.10
CA TRP A 303 10.03 12.01 13.45
C TRP A 303 8.95 12.40 14.48
N ALA A 304 8.62 13.69 14.51
CA ALA A 304 7.83 14.29 15.59
C ALA A 304 6.35 13.90 15.63
N GLU A 305 5.82 13.34 14.52
CA GLU A 305 4.42 12.88 14.42
C GLU A 305 4.21 11.47 15.02
N MET A 306 5.27 10.82 15.55
CA MET A 306 5.15 9.63 16.41
C MET A 306 5.73 9.87 17.79
N ALA A 307 5.18 9.16 18.79
CA ALA A 307 5.79 9.06 20.11
C ALA A 307 7.18 8.39 20.05
N THR A 308 8.11 8.85 20.88
CA THR A 308 9.45 8.24 21.01
C THR A 308 9.34 6.83 21.58
N ALA A 309 9.75 5.83 20.81
CA ALA A 309 9.87 4.45 21.25
C ALA A 309 11.14 4.27 22.13
N PRO A 310 11.10 3.44 23.19
CA PRO A 310 12.29 3.15 24.00
C PRO A 310 13.44 2.56 23.17
N GLY A 311 14.65 3.02 23.42
CA GLY A 311 15.88 2.57 22.76
C GLY A 311 16.68 3.72 22.13
N ASP A 312 17.95 3.44 21.84
CA ASP A 312 18.94 4.42 21.35
C ASP A 312 18.73 4.86 19.89
N GLY A 313 17.84 4.18 19.17
CA GLY A 313 17.57 4.37 17.75
C GLY A 313 17.62 3.05 16.97
N VAL A 314 16.81 2.95 15.91
CA VAL A 314 16.91 1.86 14.93
C VAL A 314 18.22 2.00 14.15
N VAL A 315 19.02 0.93 14.02
CA VAL A 315 20.31 0.97 13.34
C VAL A 315 20.12 0.96 11.82
N LEU A 316 20.38 2.10 11.18
CA LEU A 316 20.31 2.23 9.71
C LEU A 316 21.70 2.00 9.10
N SER A 317 21.83 0.99 8.23
CA SER A 317 23.14 0.57 7.69
C SER A 317 23.08 0.08 6.24
N ASN A 318 24.17 0.25 5.48
CA ASN A 318 24.29 -0.24 4.09
C ASN A 318 23.09 0.15 3.20
N ILE A 319 22.83 1.46 3.14
CA ILE A 319 21.72 2.05 2.36
C ILE A 319 22.29 2.86 1.20
N LYS A 320 21.88 2.57 -0.03
CA LYS A 320 22.35 3.22 -1.25
C LYS A 320 21.23 3.98 -1.96
N PHE A 321 21.47 5.25 -2.26
CA PHE A 321 20.65 6.11 -3.11
C PHE A 321 21.42 6.33 -4.42
N GLU A 322 20.81 5.97 -5.55
CA GLU A 322 21.48 5.91 -6.87
C GLU A 322 20.61 6.45 -8.01
N SER A 323 21.16 7.33 -8.84
CA SER A 323 20.51 7.84 -10.06
C SER A 323 19.15 8.51 -9.78
N TRP A 324 19.15 9.48 -8.87
CA TRP A 324 17.97 10.29 -8.51
C TRP A 324 18.02 11.65 -9.20
N ASN A 325 16.91 12.12 -9.77
CA ASN A 325 16.79 13.49 -10.28
C ASN A 325 15.46 14.11 -9.84
N GLY A 326 15.46 15.29 -9.22
CA GLY A 326 14.23 15.83 -8.64
C GLY A 326 14.25 17.30 -8.26
N ILE A 327 13.05 17.88 -8.12
CA ILE A 327 12.84 19.25 -7.66
C ILE A 327 11.97 19.23 -6.40
N VAL A 328 12.46 19.87 -5.32
CA VAL A 328 11.66 20.16 -4.12
C VAL A 328 11.17 21.61 -4.13
N GLU A 329 10.03 21.91 -3.52
CA GLU A 329 9.44 23.26 -3.60
C GLU A 329 10.25 24.35 -2.90
N ASN A 330 10.87 24.03 -1.75
CA ASN A 330 11.72 24.99 -1.04
C ASN A 330 12.86 24.27 -0.31
N GLY A 331 13.97 24.11 -1.01
CA GLY A 331 15.15 23.39 -0.53
C GLY A 331 15.95 24.06 0.59
N VAL A 332 15.63 25.31 0.96
CA VAL A 332 16.20 25.97 2.15
C VAL A 332 15.34 25.66 3.37
N GLN A 333 14.02 25.74 3.24
CA GLN A 333 13.08 25.37 4.32
C GLN A 333 13.05 23.85 4.56
N ARG A 334 13.22 23.05 3.50
CA ARG A 334 13.19 21.59 3.50
C ARG A 334 14.37 21.04 2.68
N PRO A 335 15.56 20.93 3.29
CA PRO A 335 16.78 20.43 2.64
C PRO A 335 16.52 19.15 1.82
N PRO A 336 16.73 19.15 0.48
CA PRO A 336 16.49 17.97 -0.36
C PRO A 336 17.36 16.75 0.00
N TYR A 337 18.47 16.97 0.69
CA TYR A 337 19.28 15.92 1.30
C TYR A 337 19.18 16.06 2.82
N ARG A 338 18.27 15.31 3.45
CA ARG A 338 18.04 15.35 4.90
C ARG A 338 18.36 14.00 5.52
N PHE A 339 19.41 13.96 6.35
CA PHE A 339 19.88 12.79 7.08
C PHE A 339 19.89 13.12 8.58
N GLN A 340 18.75 12.95 9.26
CA GLN A 340 18.61 13.16 10.71
C GLN A 340 18.68 11.81 11.44
N CYS A 341 19.86 11.22 11.47
CA CYS A 341 20.09 9.93 12.10
C CYS A 341 20.19 10.05 13.63
N ALA A 342 19.79 8.99 14.34
CA ALA A 342 19.77 8.98 15.79
C ALA A 342 21.20 9.04 16.37
N ASP A 343 21.43 9.88 17.37
CA ASP A 343 22.75 10.01 18.01
C ASP A 343 23.18 8.74 18.76
N GLY A 344 22.22 7.97 19.28
CA GLY A 344 22.47 6.66 19.92
C GLY A 344 22.70 5.53 18.91
N ALA A 345 22.17 5.64 17.70
CA ALA A 345 22.36 4.70 16.59
C ALA A 345 22.76 5.40 15.26
N PRO A 346 23.96 6.01 15.17
CA PRO A 346 24.38 6.77 13.98
C PRO A 346 24.31 5.93 12.70
N CYS A 347 23.78 6.50 11.61
CA CYS A 347 23.68 5.81 10.31
C CYS A 347 25.07 5.48 9.77
N THR A 348 25.25 4.28 9.20
CA THR A 348 26.55 3.82 8.68
C THR A 348 26.49 3.25 7.27
N ASN A 349 27.60 3.36 6.53
CA ASN A 349 27.72 2.86 5.16
C ASN A 349 26.58 3.36 4.25
N ILE A 350 26.22 4.64 4.38
CA ILE A 350 25.24 5.29 3.51
C ILE A 350 25.94 5.74 2.23
N THR A 351 25.36 5.49 1.06
CA THR A 351 25.95 5.88 -0.24
C THR A 351 24.96 6.76 -1.02
N VAL A 352 25.42 7.92 -1.49
CA VAL A 352 24.65 8.83 -2.34
C VAL A 352 25.45 9.04 -3.63
N ALA A 353 24.98 8.49 -4.75
CA ALA A 353 25.65 8.49 -6.05
C ALA A 353 24.69 8.90 -7.18
N ASP A 354 25.11 9.80 -8.09
CA ASP A 354 24.25 10.41 -9.13
C ASP A 354 22.87 10.84 -8.61
N VAL A 355 22.86 11.55 -7.47
CA VAL A 355 21.65 12.16 -6.90
C VAL A 355 21.71 13.67 -7.14
N ASN A 356 20.81 14.18 -7.98
CA ASN A 356 20.69 15.59 -8.37
C ASN A 356 19.33 16.14 -7.92
N LEU A 357 19.27 16.66 -6.68
CA LEU A 357 18.06 17.26 -6.14
C LEU A 357 18.19 18.79 -6.06
N LEU A 358 17.29 19.48 -6.78
CA LEU A 358 17.19 20.93 -6.89
C LEU A 358 16.02 21.49 -6.07
N SER A 359 15.89 22.82 -6.06
CA SER A 359 14.75 23.53 -5.48
C SER A 359 14.08 24.46 -6.50
N SER A 360 12.75 24.56 -6.47
CA SER A 360 11.96 25.55 -7.24
C SER A 360 12.40 27.00 -6.94
N THR A 361 12.95 27.27 -5.75
CA THR A 361 13.49 28.58 -5.36
C THR A 361 14.89 28.89 -5.91
N GLY A 362 15.54 27.95 -6.61
CA GLY A 362 16.92 28.09 -7.09
C GLY A 362 18.01 28.01 -6.00
N ALA A 363 17.63 27.94 -4.72
CA ALA A 363 18.53 27.79 -3.59
C ALA A 363 18.13 26.57 -2.74
N ALA A 364 19.11 25.83 -2.23
CA ALA A 364 18.88 24.65 -1.40
C ALA A 364 20.01 24.44 -0.38
N ASP A 365 19.72 23.67 0.64
CA ASP A 365 20.65 23.21 1.66
C ASP A 365 20.72 21.67 1.72
N MET A 366 21.72 21.13 2.40
CA MET A 366 21.83 19.75 2.84
C MET A 366 21.96 19.72 4.36
N ALA A 367 21.20 18.84 5.04
CA ALA A 367 21.17 18.77 6.50
C ALA A 367 21.51 17.36 7.01
N CYS A 368 22.66 17.21 7.66
CA CYS A 368 23.13 15.93 8.20
C CYS A 368 23.38 15.98 9.72
N ARG A 369 22.90 14.97 10.44
CA ARG A 369 23.16 14.65 11.85
C ARG A 369 23.56 13.17 11.94
N SER A 370 24.61 12.87 12.70
CA SER A 370 25.01 11.48 13.03
C SER A 370 25.01 10.47 11.85
N ALA A 371 25.42 10.91 10.65
CA ALA A 371 25.30 10.13 9.41
C ALA A 371 26.65 9.90 8.69
N PHE A 372 27.00 8.63 8.44
CA PHE A 372 28.31 8.23 7.93
C PHE A 372 28.24 7.44 6.63
N GLY A 373 29.10 7.80 5.68
CA GLY A 373 28.98 7.33 4.30
C GLY A 373 29.79 8.14 3.29
N THR A 374 29.31 8.15 2.03
CA THR A 374 29.89 8.89 0.91
C THR A 374 28.83 9.63 0.10
N GLY A 375 29.09 10.90 -0.22
CA GLY A 375 28.19 11.79 -0.97
C GLY A 375 27.41 12.76 -0.06
N ALA A 376 26.81 13.79 -0.66
CA ALA A 376 26.07 14.86 0.03
C ALA A 376 26.86 15.44 1.24
N CYS A 377 26.19 15.62 2.39
CA CYS A 377 26.78 16.13 3.64
C CYS A 377 27.31 15.05 4.61
N LEU A 378 27.42 13.78 4.15
CA LEU A 378 27.79 12.63 4.99
C LEU A 378 29.26 12.70 5.46
N LYS A 379 29.55 12.18 6.65
CA LYS A 379 30.92 12.06 7.16
C LYS A 379 31.56 10.72 6.77
N SER A 380 32.84 10.73 6.42
CA SER A 380 33.65 9.53 6.23
C SER A 380 34.30 9.04 7.54
N GLY A 381 34.66 7.76 7.62
CA GLY A 381 35.42 7.18 8.73
C GLY A 381 34.57 6.49 9.78
N LYS A 382 35.09 6.38 11.02
CA LYS A 382 34.37 5.76 12.14
C LYS A 382 33.18 6.61 12.56
N ALA A 383 32.04 5.98 12.82
CA ALA A 383 30.84 6.65 13.31
C ALA A 383 30.95 7.17 14.75
N PHE A 384 30.32 8.32 14.99
CA PHE A 384 30.15 8.98 16.28
C PHE A 384 28.98 9.98 16.19
N SER A 385 28.29 10.28 17.30
CA SER A 385 27.20 11.25 17.29
C SER A 385 27.70 12.68 17.01
N TYR A 386 26.91 13.47 16.28
CA TYR A 386 27.18 14.89 16.09
C TYR A 386 25.91 15.67 15.74
N GLU A 387 25.83 16.89 16.28
CA GLU A 387 24.71 17.82 16.09
C GLU A 387 24.35 18.08 14.62
N ALA A 388 23.07 18.36 14.38
CA ALA A 388 22.54 18.62 13.06
C ALA A 388 23.26 19.81 12.40
N LYS A 389 23.92 19.55 11.26
CA LYS A 389 24.65 20.55 10.49
C LYS A 389 24.00 20.76 9.13
N THR A 390 23.71 22.02 8.81
CA THR A 390 23.33 22.49 7.48
C THR A 390 24.56 22.93 6.67
N VAL A 391 24.58 22.66 5.37
CA VAL A 391 25.54 23.20 4.40
C VAL A 391 24.83 23.51 3.08
N ALA A 392 25.23 24.58 2.39
CA ALA A 392 24.62 24.97 1.11
C ALA A 392 24.75 23.87 0.04
N ASN A 393 23.64 23.57 -0.63
CA ASN A 393 23.61 22.68 -1.80
C ASN A 393 23.85 23.51 -3.06
N VAL A 394 25.05 23.42 -3.64
CA VAL A 394 25.37 24.11 -4.89
C VAL A 394 24.80 23.31 -6.06
N ALA A 395 23.72 23.82 -6.65
CA ALA A 395 23.07 23.21 -7.81
C ALA A 395 24.05 23.00 -8.99
N PRO A 396 24.01 21.83 -9.67
CA PRO A 396 24.71 21.64 -10.94
C PRO A 396 24.32 22.70 -11.99
N VAL A 397 25.32 23.23 -12.70
CA VAL A 397 25.17 24.36 -13.64
C VAL A 397 24.31 24.00 -14.88
N ALA A 398 24.15 22.72 -15.18
CA ALA A 398 23.29 22.22 -16.24
C ALA A 398 22.27 21.23 -15.66
N TYR A 399 20.98 21.53 -15.84
CA TYR A 399 19.87 20.67 -15.47
C TYR A 399 18.97 20.46 -16.68
N SER A 400 18.74 19.19 -17.03
CA SER A 400 17.80 18.83 -18.10
C SER A 400 16.36 18.88 -17.56
N PRO A 401 15.36 19.23 -18.40
CA PRO A 401 13.96 19.07 -18.03
C PRO A 401 13.68 17.64 -17.58
N LEU A 402 13.01 17.48 -16.44
CA LEU A 402 12.57 16.16 -16.00
C LEU A 402 11.48 15.63 -16.94
N ALA A 403 11.51 14.33 -17.20
CA ALA A 403 10.39 13.66 -17.83
C ALA A 403 9.20 13.58 -16.85
N THR A 404 8.00 13.65 -17.40
CA THR A 404 6.72 13.61 -16.67
C THR A 404 5.81 12.54 -17.27
N LEU A 405 4.69 12.22 -16.61
CA LEU A 405 3.64 11.37 -17.18
C LEU A 405 2.43 12.22 -17.59
N SER A 406 1.68 11.74 -18.59
CA SER A 406 0.45 12.42 -19.04
C SER A 406 -0.72 12.31 -18.04
N GLY A 407 -0.54 11.59 -16.93
CA GLY A 407 -1.48 11.49 -15.81
C GLY A 407 -1.24 12.48 -14.67
N ASP A 408 -0.21 13.35 -14.78
CA ASP A 408 0.26 14.18 -13.67
C ASP A 408 -0.83 15.12 -13.15
N LEU A 409 -1.30 14.84 -11.93
CA LEU A 409 -2.26 15.67 -11.23
C LEU A 409 -1.60 16.96 -10.71
N THR A 410 -2.24 18.10 -10.98
CA THR A 410 -1.83 19.41 -10.45
C THR A 410 -2.19 19.60 -8.97
N ALA A 411 -3.15 18.82 -8.46
CA ALA A 411 -3.56 18.78 -7.05
C ALA A 411 -4.25 17.44 -6.72
N GLY A 412 -4.21 17.04 -5.45
CA GLY A 412 -4.96 15.88 -4.95
C GLY A 412 -6.46 16.18 -4.74
N PHE A 413 -7.26 15.13 -4.53
CA PHE A 413 -8.72 15.22 -4.38
C PHE A 413 -9.17 15.75 -3.01
N THR A 414 -10.24 16.55 -2.94
CA THR A 414 -10.76 17.05 -1.65
C THR A 414 -11.28 15.91 -0.76
N SER A 415 -11.07 16.00 0.55
CA SER A 415 -11.59 15.03 1.54
C SER A 415 -13.09 15.14 1.80
N THR A 416 -13.76 16.16 1.23
CA THR A 416 -15.16 16.55 1.48
C THR A 416 -16.14 16.18 0.37
N ALA A 417 -15.71 15.50 -0.69
CA ALA A 417 -16.57 15.08 -1.81
C ALA A 417 -16.18 13.70 -2.33
N SER A 418 -17.11 13.02 -3.00
CA SER A 418 -16.89 11.71 -3.61
C SER A 418 -15.78 11.76 -4.66
N ILE A 419 -14.83 10.82 -4.57
CA ILE A 419 -13.65 10.75 -5.42
C ILE A 419 -13.95 9.83 -6.63
N PRO A 420 -13.70 10.27 -7.87
CA PRO A 420 -13.95 9.47 -9.07
C PRO A 420 -12.91 8.36 -9.23
N ALA A 421 -13.39 7.14 -9.47
CA ALA A 421 -12.55 5.98 -9.72
C ALA A 421 -11.60 6.23 -10.92
N PRO A 422 -10.28 5.97 -10.78
CA PRO A 422 -9.34 6.00 -11.90
C PRO A 422 -9.62 4.88 -12.91
N THR A 423 -8.95 4.95 -14.06
CA THR A 423 -8.58 3.76 -14.83
C THR A 423 -7.12 3.42 -14.53
N ILE A 424 -6.79 2.14 -14.45
CA ILE A 424 -5.40 1.70 -14.25
C ILE A 424 -4.57 2.13 -15.47
N PRO A 425 -3.45 2.86 -15.29
CA PRO A 425 -2.63 3.32 -16.41
C PRO A 425 -1.77 2.18 -16.99
N SER A 426 -1.03 2.48 -18.06
CA SER A 426 -0.11 1.55 -18.73
C SER A 426 1.36 1.99 -18.69
N THR A 427 1.67 2.99 -17.87
CA THR A 427 3.01 3.52 -17.60
C THR A 427 3.01 4.16 -16.21
N PHE A 428 4.04 3.86 -15.42
CA PHE A 428 4.15 4.28 -14.02
C PHE A 428 5.50 4.97 -13.72
N TYR A 429 6.44 4.91 -14.66
CA TYR A 429 7.69 5.65 -14.62
C TYR A 429 8.05 6.11 -16.05
N PRO A 430 8.44 7.38 -16.30
CA PRO A 430 8.70 7.87 -17.64
C PRO A 430 9.74 7.05 -18.41
N GLY A 431 9.35 6.60 -19.61
CA GLY A 431 10.21 5.79 -20.49
C GLY A 431 10.30 4.30 -20.15
N VAL A 432 9.64 3.83 -19.09
CA VAL A 432 9.57 2.41 -18.72
C VAL A 432 8.18 1.86 -19.01
N ALA A 433 8.12 0.70 -19.66
CA ALA A 433 6.87 -0.01 -19.93
C ALA A 433 6.39 -0.79 -18.70
N GLN A 434 5.06 -0.89 -18.56
CA GLN A 434 4.40 -1.83 -17.66
C GLN A 434 4.92 -3.27 -17.88
N ILE A 435 5.22 -3.99 -16.80
CA ILE A 435 5.80 -5.33 -16.81
C ILE A 435 4.75 -6.37 -17.20
N SER A 436 3.58 -6.31 -16.54
CA SER A 436 2.47 -7.26 -16.74
C SER A 436 1.29 -6.56 -17.42
N PRO A 437 0.92 -6.90 -18.67
CA PRO A 437 -0.20 -6.26 -19.36
C PRO A 437 -1.52 -6.37 -18.58
N LEU A 438 -2.31 -5.29 -18.53
CA LEU A 438 -3.65 -5.29 -17.91
C LEU A 438 -4.49 -6.49 -18.37
N ALA A 439 -5.15 -7.18 -17.45
CA ALA A 439 -5.93 -8.41 -17.69
C ALA A 439 -6.92 -8.31 -18.86
N LYS A 440 -7.60 -7.16 -19.02
CA LYS A 440 -8.50 -6.88 -20.16
C LYS A 440 -7.83 -7.00 -21.54
N ASN A 441 -6.51 -6.81 -21.62
CA ASN A 441 -5.70 -6.94 -22.84
C ASN A 441 -5.18 -8.38 -23.06
N ILE A 442 -5.20 -9.22 -22.02
CA ILE A 442 -4.81 -10.65 -22.12
C ILE A 442 -5.96 -11.47 -22.73
N ALA A 443 -7.20 -11.10 -22.44
CA ALA A 443 -8.38 -11.75 -23.01
C ALA A 443 -8.48 -11.60 -24.55
N THR A 444 -8.04 -10.46 -25.11
CA THR A 444 -8.16 -10.15 -26.54
C THR A 444 -7.10 -10.82 -27.41
N THR A 445 -5.96 -11.23 -26.84
CA THR A 445 -4.85 -11.84 -27.59
C THR A 445 -5.00 -13.35 -27.81
N ASN A 446 -5.83 -14.04 -27.03
CA ASN A 446 -6.04 -15.49 -27.12
C ASN A 446 -7.23 -15.92 -28.01
N GLY A 447 -7.83 -15.01 -28.77
CA GLY A 447 -8.74 -15.33 -29.89
C GLY A 447 -10.11 -15.95 -29.56
N VAL A 448 -10.44 -16.21 -28.29
CA VAL A 448 -11.75 -16.75 -27.89
C VAL A 448 -12.81 -15.65 -27.90
N VAL A 449 -13.44 -15.45 -29.07
CA VAL A 449 -14.57 -14.52 -29.23
C VAL A 449 -15.83 -15.08 -28.55
N MET A 450 -15.96 -14.84 -27.24
CA MET A 450 -17.22 -15.01 -26.53
C MET A 450 -18.23 -13.96 -27.02
N SER A 451 -19.05 -14.35 -28.00
CA SER A 451 -20.04 -13.48 -28.65
C SER A 451 -21.22 -13.14 -27.73
N THR A 452 -21.02 -12.26 -26.76
CA THR A 452 -22.11 -11.61 -26.02
C THR A 452 -22.84 -10.64 -26.96
N LYS A 453 -24.11 -10.95 -27.28
CA LYS A 453 -24.99 -10.06 -28.05
C LYS A 453 -25.17 -8.75 -27.28
N SER A 454 -24.65 -7.64 -27.80
CA SER A 454 -24.83 -6.31 -27.21
C SER A 454 -26.32 -5.93 -27.17
N ALA A 455 -26.89 -5.85 -25.97
CA ALA A 455 -28.21 -5.26 -25.75
C ALA A 455 -28.02 -3.78 -25.42
N THR A 456 -28.38 -2.91 -26.38
CA THR A 456 -28.24 -1.45 -26.24
C THR A 456 -29.07 -0.93 -25.06
N PRO A 457 -28.51 -0.13 -24.13
CA PRO A 457 -29.31 0.50 -23.07
C PRO A 457 -30.23 1.57 -23.65
N THR A 458 -31.55 1.30 -23.69
CA THR A 458 -32.55 2.31 -24.03
C THR A 458 -32.63 3.35 -22.91
N ALA A 459 -32.30 4.61 -23.22
CA ALA A 459 -32.43 5.70 -22.26
C ALA A 459 -33.92 5.99 -21.96
N ILE A 460 -34.36 5.70 -20.74
CA ILE A 460 -35.70 6.06 -20.27
C ILE A 460 -35.65 7.49 -19.69
N LEU A 461 -35.87 8.48 -20.54
CA LEU A 461 -36.26 9.82 -20.10
C LEU A 461 -37.75 9.79 -19.73
N GLY A 462 -38.06 9.90 -18.44
CA GLY A 462 -39.43 10.08 -17.97
C GLY A 462 -39.86 11.54 -18.16
N ASP A 463 -40.74 11.78 -19.12
CA ASP A 463 -41.32 13.11 -19.39
C ASP A 463 -42.60 13.35 -18.57
N ALA A 464 -42.87 14.61 -18.23
CA ALA A 464 -43.96 15.02 -17.35
C ALA A 464 -44.85 16.09 -18.00
N THR A 465 -46.07 15.68 -18.31
CA THR A 465 -47.27 16.48 -18.62
C THR A 465 -47.35 17.83 -17.85
N SER A 466 -47.89 18.93 -18.40
CA SER A 466 -48.51 19.18 -19.72
C SER A 466 -48.99 20.65 -19.81
N ALA A 467 -49.08 21.24 -21.01
CA ALA A 467 -50.07 22.31 -21.29
C ALA A 467 -50.38 22.47 -22.79
N ALA A 468 -51.66 22.71 -23.08
CA ALA A 468 -52.29 22.69 -24.39
C ALA A 468 -51.94 23.83 -25.38
N SER A 469 -52.01 23.47 -26.68
CA SER A 469 -52.76 24.19 -27.74
C SER A 469 -52.03 25.12 -28.75
N VAL A 470 -52.74 25.32 -29.87
CA VAL A 470 -52.59 26.28 -30.99
C VAL A 470 -51.38 26.09 -31.94
N ARG A 471 -51.70 25.67 -33.17
CA ARG A 471 -50.90 25.86 -34.39
C ARG A 471 -51.32 27.19 -35.04
N PRO A 472 -50.38 28.02 -35.53
CA PRO A 472 -50.40 28.30 -36.97
C PRO A 472 -49.01 28.46 -37.64
N SER A 473 -49.01 28.21 -38.95
CA SER A 473 -48.25 28.86 -40.03
C SER A 473 -46.78 29.35 -39.87
N ALA A 474 -46.00 28.99 -40.89
CA ALA A 474 -44.78 29.69 -41.38
C ALA A 474 -45.18 31.03 -42.10
N PRO A 475 -44.35 31.78 -42.90
CA PRO A 475 -43.06 31.43 -43.53
C PRO A 475 -42.01 32.58 -43.72
N VAL A 476 -40.94 32.31 -44.51
CA VAL A 476 -40.00 33.29 -45.16
C VAL A 476 -39.03 34.00 -44.16
N SER A 477 -37.78 34.43 -44.41
CA SER A 477 -36.81 34.58 -45.54
C SER A 477 -35.37 34.56 -44.95
N THR A 478 -34.21 34.46 -45.64
CA THR A 478 -33.74 34.16 -47.03
C THR A 478 -32.20 33.95 -46.97
N SER A 479 -31.59 33.40 -48.05
CA SER A 479 -30.16 33.56 -48.46
C SER A 479 -29.06 33.04 -47.50
N SER A 480 -27.90 32.51 -47.92
CA SER A 480 -27.31 32.10 -49.23
C SER A 480 -25.90 31.51 -48.91
N SER A 481 -25.24 30.61 -49.65
CA SER A 481 -25.51 29.86 -50.90
C SER A 481 -24.45 28.74 -51.10
N SER A 482 -24.74 27.78 -52.00
CA SER A 482 -23.84 26.88 -52.80
C SER A 482 -22.30 27.08 -52.75
N ALA A 483 -21.42 26.07 -52.94
CA ALA A 483 -21.47 24.59 -53.13
C ALA A 483 -19.99 24.06 -52.95
N THR A 484 -19.56 22.79 -52.82
CA THR A 484 -19.78 21.52 -53.57
C THR A 484 -19.57 21.58 -55.10
N PRO A 485 -19.17 20.48 -55.78
CA PRO A 485 -18.82 19.11 -55.34
C PRO A 485 -17.26 18.90 -55.32
N THR A 486 -16.54 17.80 -55.67
CA THR A 486 -16.82 16.53 -56.39
C THR A 486 -15.79 15.39 -56.07
N THR A 487 -15.80 14.34 -56.90
CA THR A 487 -15.09 13.05 -56.96
C THR A 487 -13.59 13.14 -57.39
N SER A 488 -12.74 12.08 -57.41
CA SER A 488 -12.97 10.64 -57.72
C SER A 488 -11.91 9.66 -57.15
N ALA A 489 -12.10 8.37 -57.44
CA ALA A 489 -11.19 7.23 -57.22
C ALA A 489 -9.89 7.28 -58.10
N GLU A 490 -8.95 6.32 -58.16
CA GLU A 490 -8.99 4.87 -57.85
C GLU A 490 -7.58 4.23 -57.64
N SER A 491 -7.55 3.03 -57.05
CA SER A 491 -6.59 1.89 -57.15
C SER A 491 -5.12 2.09 -57.57
N THR A 492 -4.17 1.49 -56.82
CA THR A 492 -3.33 0.37 -57.32
C THR A 492 -2.50 -0.33 -56.22
N LYS A 493 -2.15 -1.62 -56.46
CA LYS A 493 -1.23 -2.45 -55.65
C LYS A 493 -0.50 -3.44 -56.58
N PRO A 494 0.84 -3.54 -56.52
CA PRO A 494 1.50 -4.84 -56.23
C PRO A 494 2.54 -4.68 -55.10
N THR A 495 2.70 -5.56 -54.09
CA THR A 495 3.02 -7.02 -54.07
C THR A 495 4.52 -7.27 -53.79
N ALA A 496 4.80 -8.23 -52.91
CA ALA A 496 6.09 -8.44 -52.24
C ALA A 496 7.11 -9.28 -53.03
N SER A 497 8.35 -9.29 -52.53
CA SER A 497 9.24 -10.47 -52.60
C SER A 497 10.14 -10.53 -51.36
N ALA A 498 10.79 -11.66 -51.11
CA ALA A 498 11.61 -11.88 -49.91
C ALA A 498 12.86 -12.72 -50.23
N SER A 499 13.94 -12.45 -49.50
CA SER A 499 15.19 -13.23 -49.41
C SER A 499 16.13 -12.50 -48.43
N SER A 500 17.12 -13.06 -47.75
CA SER A 500 17.43 -14.39 -47.19
C SER A 500 18.93 -14.36 -46.89
N SER A 501 19.33 -14.62 -45.63
CA SER A 501 20.63 -15.16 -45.21
C SER A 501 21.95 -14.67 -45.88
N ALA A 502 22.87 -14.13 -45.07
CA ALA A 502 24.17 -14.77 -44.79
C ALA A 502 24.96 -14.04 -43.69
N SER A 503 25.83 -14.78 -42.98
CA SER A 503 26.79 -14.23 -42.01
C SER A 503 28.12 -13.89 -42.69
N HIS A 504 28.93 -13.01 -42.08
CA HIS A 504 30.37 -13.03 -42.29
C HIS A 504 31.15 -12.75 -41.01
N VAL A 505 32.19 -13.56 -40.78
CA VAL A 505 33.17 -13.44 -39.69
C VAL A 505 34.54 -13.28 -40.33
N VAL A 506 35.30 -12.25 -39.94
CA VAL A 506 36.75 -12.16 -40.19
C VAL A 506 37.42 -11.53 -38.97
N SER A 507 38.25 -12.31 -38.27
CA SER A 507 39.16 -11.85 -37.21
C SER A 507 40.35 -11.07 -37.81
N ILE A 508 41.30 -10.52 -37.05
CA ILE A 508 42.57 -11.23 -36.70
C ILE A 508 43.49 -10.28 -35.87
N LYS A 509 44.11 -10.82 -34.81
CA LYS A 509 45.34 -10.41 -34.07
C LYS A 509 45.46 -8.95 -33.55
N SER A 510 45.83 -8.61 -32.31
CA SER A 510 46.73 -9.17 -31.25
C SER A 510 48.20 -8.72 -31.33
N SER A 511 48.64 -7.89 -30.37
CA SER A 511 50.06 -7.68 -30.05
C SER A 511 50.28 -7.11 -28.64
N ALA A 512 50.90 -7.94 -27.78
CA ALA A 512 51.64 -7.60 -26.57
C ALA A 512 52.90 -8.53 -26.58
N PRO A 513 53.94 -8.36 -25.74
CA PRO A 513 54.07 -7.44 -24.58
C PRO A 513 55.37 -6.61 -24.59
N GLY A 514 55.62 -5.86 -23.50
CA GLY A 514 56.91 -5.27 -23.17
C GLY A 514 57.11 -5.22 -21.66
N SER A 515 58.26 -5.66 -21.14
CA SER A 515 58.54 -5.75 -19.70
C SER A 515 59.98 -5.34 -19.39
N THR A 516 60.17 -4.52 -18.35
CA THR A 516 61.46 -4.35 -17.67
C THR A 516 61.26 -4.17 -16.16
N ARG A 517 62.17 -4.74 -15.37
CA ARG A 517 62.27 -4.58 -13.91
C ARG A 517 63.17 -3.41 -13.55
N SER A 518 62.94 -2.79 -12.40
CA SER A 518 63.92 -2.52 -11.33
C SER A 518 63.18 -1.86 -10.14
N ALA A 519 63.15 -2.42 -8.93
CA ALA A 519 64.22 -2.71 -7.96
C ALA A 519 64.34 -1.58 -6.91
N ALA A 520 64.34 -1.96 -5.63
CA ALA A 520 64.41 -1.04 -4.48
C ALA A 520 65.86 -0.76 -4.05
N PRO A 521 66.04 0.11 -3.05
CA PRO A 521 66.93 -0.28 -1.95
C PRO A 521 66.32 -0.05 -0.55
N HIS A 522 66.83 -0.82 0.43
CA HIS A 522 66.77 -0.47 1.86
C HIS A 522 67.68 0.77 2.12
N SER A 523 67.68 1.48 3.26
CA SER A 523 67.43 1.16 4.67
C SER A 523 66.98 2.45 5.43
N SER A 524 66.86 2.60 6.76
CA SER A 524 67.35 1.88 7.95
C SER A 524 66.57 2.30 9.21
N ALA A 525 66.48 1.42 10.22
CA ALA A 525 66.15 1.82 11.60
C ALA A 525 67.44 2.23 12.37
N PRO A 526 67.37 2.88 13.55
CA PRO A 526 67.26 2.07 14.78
C PRO A 526 66.56 2.73 16.00
N ALA A 527 66.44 1.90 17.05
CA ALA A 527 66.46 2.25 18.48
C ALA A 527 65.24 2.90 19.18
N SER A 528 64.97 2.34 20.36
CA SER A 528 63.97 2.71 21.37
C SER A 528 64.56 3.56 22.50
N THR A 529 63.73 4.32 23.22
CA THR A 529 63.90 4.53 24.68
C THR A 529 62.59 4.97 25.36
N HIS A 530 62.33 4.44 26.57
CA HIS A 530 61.46 5.09 27.57
C HIS A 530 62.22 6.23 28.27
N PRO A 531 61.52 7.16 28.95
CA PRO A 531 61.47 7.05 30.42
C PRO A 531 60.05 7.28 30.98
N ALA A 532 59.90 7.24 32.31
CA ALA A 532 58.60 7.41 32.99
C ALA A 532 58.72 8.18 34.32
N ALA A 533 57.73 9.06 34.58
CA ALA A 533 57.35 9.61 35.90
C ALA A 533 58.44 10.45 36.64
N PRO A 534 58.24 10.95 37.89
CA PRO A 534 57.04 10.95 38.76
C PRO A 534 56.69 12.33 39.38
N HIS A 535 55.87 12.31 40.47
CA HIS A 535 55.46 13.39 41.40
C HIS A 535 54.26 14.27 40.94
N SER A 536 53.08 14.28 41.59
CA SER A 536 52.64 14.44 43.01
C SER A 536 52.47 15.92 43.42
N SER A 537 51.45 16.34 44.19
CA SER A 537 50.81 15.64 45.33
C SER A 537 49.45 16.22 45.79
N ALA A 538 48.62 15.39 46.46
CA ALA A 538 47.69 15.74 47.58
C ALA A 538 46.48 16.69 47.27
N SER A 539 45.33 16.68 47.96
CA SER A 539 44.69 15.86 49.03
C SER A 539 43.23 16.36 49.24
N THR A 540 42.29 15.82 50.06
CA THR A 540 42.25 14.70 51.04
C THR A 540 40.78 14.25 51.28
N ARG A 541 40.56 12.97 51.60
CA ARG A 541 39.42 12.41 52.41
C ARG A 541 37.99 12.51 51.81
N SER A 542 36.99 11.73 52.23
CA SER A 542 36.87 10.72 53.32
C SER A 542 36.40 9.35 52.80
N ALA A 543 36.49 8.31 53.64
CA ALA A 543 36.06 6.94 53.34
C ALA A 543 35.10 6.39 54.41
N VAL A 544 34.29 5.39 54.05
CA VAL A 544 33.65 4.44 54.97
C VAL A 544 33.79 3.02 54.37
N HIS A 545 33.99 2.03 55.24
CA HIS A 545 34.15 0.60 54.93
C HIS A 545 32.78 -0.10 54.71
N HIS A 546 32.63 -1.37 54.27
CA HIS A 546 33.35 -2.59 54.70
C HIS A 546 33.12 -3.79 53.74
N SER A 547 34.11 -4.71 53.70
CA SER A 547 34.03 -6.21 53.59
C SER A 547 32.94 -6.96 52.78
N SER A 548 33.20 -8.10 52.11
CA SER A 548 34.47 -8.82 51.85
C SER A 548 34.34 -10.07 50.95
N ALA A 549 35.37 -10.30 50.11
CA ALA A 549 36.04 -11.58 49.79
C ALA A 549 35.36 -12.76 49.02
N SER A 550 36.06 -13.15 47.93
CA SER A 550 36.29 -14.55 47.45
C SER A 550 35.13 -15.30 46.75
N THR A 551 35.33 -16.30 45.88
CA THR A 551 36.55 -17.02 45.41
C THR A 551 36.49 -17.29 43.89
N SER A 552 37.60 -17.69 43.24
CA SER A 552 37.70 -18.02 41.80
C SER A 552 37.95 -19.52 41.55
N THR A 553 37.39 -20.09 40.46
CA THR A 553 38.01 -21.06 39.51
C THR A 553 36.97 -21.57 38.49
N ARG A 554 37.13 -21.33 37.17
CA ARG A 554 37.77 -22.16 36.11
C ARG A 554 36.90 -23.25 35.43
N SER A 555 36.63 -23.01 34.14
CA SER A 555 36.80 -23.94 32.99
C SER A 555 36.18 -25.36 33.01
N PHE A 556 35.37 -25.68 32.01
CA PHE A 556 35.84 -26.35 30.78
C PHE A 556 34.83 -26.23 29.62
N ALA A 557 35.15 -26.82 28.46
CA ALA A 557 34.53 -26.56 27.14
C ALA A 557 33.67 -27.76 26.63
N PRO A 558 33.13 -27.76 25.39
CA PRO A 558 31.83 -28.37 25.09
C PRO A 558 31.89 -29.78 24.47
N GLN A 559 30.71 -30.42 24.36
CA GLN A 559 30.50 -31.50 23.39
C GLN A 559 29.07 -31.55 22.84
N SER A 560 28.93 -32.16 21.67
CA SER A 560 27.70 -32.28 20.88
C SER A 560 27.29 -33.74 20.70
N SER A 561 26.00 -33.99 20.52
CA SER A 561 25.50 -35.20 19.83
C SER A 561 24.04 -35.03 19.42
N ALA A 562 23.72 -35.36 18.17
CA ALA A 562 22.34 -35.55 17.72
C ALA A 562 22.04 -37.05 17.60
N SER A 563 20.82 -37.46 17.90
CA SER A 563 20.31 -38.80 17.57
C SER A 563 18.79 -38.83 17.59
N ALA A 564 18.17 -39.37 16.56
CA ALA A 564 16.73 -39.69 16.50
C ALA A 564 16.52 -41.20 16.68
N SER A 565 15.31 -41.63 17.07
CA SER A 565 14.53 -42.71 16.41
C SER A 565 13.44 -43.35 17.30
N THR A 566 12.29 -43.65 16.68
CA THR A 566 11.32 -44.76 16.97
C THR A 566 10.63 -44.94 18.34
N ARG A 567 9.28 -44.87 18.30
CA ARG A 567 8.27 -45.94 18.59
C ARG A 567 8.64 -47.07 19.61
N SER A 568 7.73 -47.57 20.46
CA SER A 568 6.25 -47.63 20.33
C SER A 568 5.44 -47.74 21.65
N THR A 569 4.13 -47.48 21.53
CA THR A 569 2.99 -48.09 22.29
C THR A 569 2.98 -48.12 23.82
N ALA A 570 2.12 -47.27 24.40
CA ALA A 570 1.14 -47.68 25.41
C ALA A 570 -0.22 -47.04 25.07
N ARG A 571 -1.34 -47.71 25.39
CA ARG A 571 -2.70 -47.27 25.02
C ARG A 571 -3.66 -47.54 26.17
N SER A 572 -4.26 -46.50 26.75
CA SER A 572 -5.29 -46.61 27.79
C SER A 572 -6.50 -45.76 27.40
N SER A 573 -7.65 -46.43 27.23
CA SER A 573 -8.91 -45.82 26.80
C SER A 573 -10.00 -46.05 27.84
N SER A 574 -10.76 -45.00 28.18
CA SER A 574 -11.98 -45.10 28.97
C SER A 574 -13.11 -44.36 28.25
N ALA A 575 -13.99 -45.10 27.58
CA ALA A 575 -15.26 -44.58 27.09
C ALA A 575 -16.33 -44.70 28.19
N PHE A 576 -17.42 -43.95 28.06
CA PHE A 576 -18.63 -44.15 28.86
C PHE A 576 -19.86 -44.03 27.94
N THR A 577 -20.72 -45.05 27.94
CA THR A 577 -21.96 -45.13 27.15
C THR A 577 -23.08 -45.75 27.97
N SER A 578 -24.32 -45.68 27.48
CA SER A 578 -25.54 -45.66 28.30
C SER A 578 -26.45 -46.91 28.18
N SER A 579 -27.21 -47.19 29.25
CA SER A 579 -28.46 -47.97 29.25
C SER A 579 -29.21 -47.73 30.58
N HIS A 580 -30.37 -47.06 30.62
CA HIS A 580 -31.74 -47.60 30.43
C HIS A 580 -32.26 -48.52 31.56
N SER A 581 -33.36 -48.13 32.26
CA SER A 581 -34.64 -48.88 32.35
C SER A 581 -35.61 -48.42 33.47
N ALA A 582 -36.89 -48.81 33.33
CA ALA A 582 -38.00 -48.84 34.31
C ALA A 582 -39.01 -47.65 34.35
N ALA A 583 -40.27 -47.96 34.70
CA ALA A 583 -41.47 -47.11 34.56
C ALA A 583 -42.60 -47.49 35.56
N HIS A 584 -43.81 -46.91 35.38
CA HIS A 584 -45.07 -47.07 36.17
C HIS A 584 -45.16 -46.27 37.50
N SER A 585 -46.32 -45.77 37.97
CA SER A 585 -47.71 -45.72 37.43
C SER A 585 -48.60 -44.67 38.15
N SER A 586 -49.80 -44.38 37.57
CA SER A 586 -51.05 -43.88 38.23
C SER A 586 -51.08 -42.47 38.87
N SER A 587 -52.20 -41.71 38.92
CA SER A 587 -53.54 -41.84 38.27
C SER A 587 -54.42 -40.56 38.34
N SER A 588 -55.39 -40.45 37.42
CA SER A 588 -56.79 -39.93 37.56
C SER A 588 -57.16 -38.46 37.86
N SER A 589 -57.96 -37.88 36.92
CA SER A 589 -59.21 -37.08 37.11
C SER A 589 -59.11 -35.58 37.56
N SER A 590 -60.03 -34.64 37.25
CA SER A 590 -61.34 -34.69 36.53
C SER A 590 -61.82 -33.34 35.88
N SER A 591 -62.41 -33.44 34.67
CA SER A 591 -63.60 -32.71 34.12
C SER A 591 -63.84 -31.18 34.21
N ALA A 592 -63.97 -30.51 33.03
CA ALA A 592 -65.09 -29.65 32.53
C ALA A 592 -64.62 -28.89 31.25
N SER A 593 -65.24 -28.89 30.06
CA SER A 593 -66.64 -28.63 29.62
C SER A 593 -67.00 -27.12 29.66
N SER A 594 -67.51 -26.44 28.61
CA SER A 594 -68.25 -26.89 27.40
C SER A 594 -68.12 -25.94 26.18
N SER A 595 -68.58 -26.39 24.99
CA SER A 595 -69.22 -25.66 23.84
C SER A 595 -68.62 -24.30 23.36
N VAL A 596 -68.14 -24.13 22.13
CA VAL A 596 -68.79 -24.29 20.79
C VAL A 596 -69.94 -23.31 20.50
N ALA A 597 -69.70 -22.40 19.56
CA ALA A 597 -70.71 -21.81 18.67
C ALA A 597 -70.05 -21.32 17.36
N LEU A 598 -70.72 -21.51 16.22
CA LEU A 598 -70.34 -20.98 14.90
C LEU A 598 -71.31 -19.89 14.49
N SER A 599 -70.83 -18.84 13.83
CA SER A 599 -71.59 -18.17 12.78
C SER A 599 -70.66 -17.47 11.79
N ALA A 600 -71.07 -17.47 10.53
CA ALA A 600 -70.42 -16.73 9.45
C ALA A 600 -71.50 -16.04 8.62
N SER A 601 -71.21 -14.85 8.08
CA SER A 601 -71.83 -14.34 6.86
C SER A 601 -71.05 -13.15 6.30
N SER A 602 -71.02 -13.08 4.97
CA SER A 602 -70.46 -12.00 4.16
C SER A 602 -71.43 -10.83 4.00
N VAL A 603 -70.93 -9.65 3.60
CA VAL A 603 -71.37 -8.90 2.39
C VAL A 603 -70.58 -7.57 2.24
N THR A 604 -70.24 -7.23 0.99
CA THR A 604 -69.68 -5.94 0.51
C THR A 604 -70.65 -5.32 -0.52
N PRO A 605 -70.51 -4.07 -1.04
CA PRO A 605 -69.46 -3.05 -0.85
C PRO A 605 -70.01 -1.61 -0.60
N SER A 606 -69.13 -0.59 -0.49
CA SER A 606 -69.22 0.70 -1.22
C SER A 606 -68.04 1.66 -0.96
N ALA A 607 -67.82 2.62 -1.86
CA ALA A 607 -66.71 3.60 -1.89
C ALA A 607 -66.78 4.65 -0.75
N SER A 608 -65.77 5.49 -0.44
CA SER A 608 -64.91 6.30 -1.34
C SER A 608 -63.87 7.13 -0.55
N VAL A 609 -62.87 7.71 -1.25
CA VAL A 609 -61.86 8.72 -0.80
C VAL A 609 -60.96 8.33 0.41
N SER A 610 -59.69 8.73 0.56
CA SER A 610 -58.83 9.68 -0.16
C SER A 610 -57.40 9.14 -0.30
N ALA A 611 -56.67 9.55 -1.33
CA ALA A 611 -55.24 9.27 -1.45
C ALA A 611 -54.40 10.45 -0.94
N THR A 612 -53.36 10.17 -0.15
CA THR A 612 -52.25 11.08 0.12
C THR A 612 -50.92 10.39 -0.21
N SER A 613 -50.10 11.05 -1.01
CA SER A 613 -48.86 10.47 -1.56
C SER A 613 -47.71 10.54 -0.57
N ALA A 614 -47.29 9.39 -0.04
CA ALA A 614 -46.07 9.26 0.74
C ALA A 614 -44.85 9.17 -0.20
N THR A 615 -44.12 10.27 -0.38
CA THR A 615 -42.81 10.27 -1.03
C THR A 615 -41.81 9.45 -0.20
N PRO A 616 -40.99 8.56 -0.82
CA PRO A 616 -39.89 7.91 -0.11
C PRO A 616 -38.88 8.95 0.38
N SER A 617 -38.58 8.97 1.67
CA SER A 617 -37.58 9.88 2.23
C SER A 617 -36.17 9.44 1.83
N LYS A 618 -35.36 10.38 1.33
CA LYS A 618 -33.93 10.16 1.08
C LYS A 618 -33.17 10.04 2.41
N GLY A 619 -33.18 8.85 3.00
CA GLY A 619 -32.51 8.52 4.24
C GLY A 619 -30.99 8.40 4.12
N ASN A 620 -30.29 9.45 3.64
CA ASN A 620 -28.83 9.52 3.68
C ASN A 620 -28.35 9.63 5.13
N LYS A 621 -28.20 8.48 5.80
CA LYS A 621 -27.53 8.34 7.10
C LYS A 621 -26.02 8.47 6.90
N SER A 622 -25.55 9.70 6.77
CA SER A 622 -24.13 10.03 6.98
C SER A 622 -23.69 9.56 8.37
N CYS A 623 -22.42 9.15 8.50
CA CYS A 623 -21.84 8.85 9.81
C CYS A 623 -21.61 10.17 10.57
N LYS A 624 -22.67 10.75 11.14
CA LYS A 624 -22.52 11.95 11.97
C LYS A 624 -21.87 11.59 13.30
N PRO A 625 -20.71 12.17 13.66
CA PRO A 625 -20.12 11.95 14.98
C PRO A 625 -21.11 12.40 16.06
N SER A 626 -21.33 11.53 17.04
CA SER A 626 -22.39 11.67 18.05
C SER A 626 -22.00 12.62 19.18
N GLY A 627 -21.67 13.87 18.86
CA GLY A 627 -21.23 14.89 19.80
C GLY A 627 -21.93 16.24 19.62
N LYS A 628 -22.72 16.66 20.62
CA LYS A 628 -23.13 18.08 20.74
C LYS A 628 -21.97 18.87 21.36
N PHE A 629 -21.17 19.53 20.52
CA PHE A 629 -20.21 20.51 21.00
C PHE A 629 -20.94 21.73 21.56
N THR A 630 -20.94 21.89 22.88
CA THR A 630 -21.24 23.16 23.55
C THR A 630 -20.02 24.08 23.46
N ASN A 631 -20.24 25.40 23.50
CA ASN A 631 -19.19 26.40 23.30
C ASN A 631 -18.12 26.40 24.41
N GLY A 632 -17.07 25.59 24.23
CA GLY A 632 -15.80 25.68 24.96
C GLY A 632 -14.67 26.08 24.01
N LYS A 633 -13.89 27.11 24.36
CA LYS A 633 -12.76 27.57 23.52
C LYS A 633 -11.58 26.60 23.59
N ALA A 634 -11.53 25.61 22.70
CA ALA A 634 -10.35 24.81 22.43
C ALA A 634 -9.71 25.29 21.10
N LEU A 635 -8.67 26.11 21.18
CA LEU A 635 -7.93 26.62 20.02
C LEU A 635 -6.88 25.60 19.56
N TRP A 636 -7.25 24.75 18.59
CA TRP A 636 -6.31 23.89 17.87
C TRP A 636 -6.38 24.21 16.38
N HIS A 637 -5.27 24.71 15.83
CA HIS A 637 -5.13 24.95 14.39
C HIS A 637 -4.55 23.71 13.72
N SER A 638 -5.32 23.07 12.84
CA SER A 638 -4.75 22.23 11.79
C SER A 638 -3.87 23.12 10.90
N ARG A 639 -2.55 22.92 10.94
CA ARG A 639 -1.60 23.77 10.20
C ARG A 639 -1.44 23.32 8.74
N GLN A 640 -2.53 23.47 7.97
CA GLN A 640 -2.35 24.08 6.66
C GLN A 640 -1.70 25.45 6.90
N ARG A 641 -0.49 25.61 6.37
CA ARG A 641 0.28 26.85 6.44
C ARG A 641 1.01 27.06 5.13
N ASP A 642 0.33 27.71 4.21
CA ASP A 642 0.99 28.68 3.36
C ASP A 642 1.64 29.72 4.29
N VAL A 643 2.94 29.98 4.10
CA VAL A 643 3.69 30.96 4.90
C VAL A 643 4.44 31.90 3.97
N HIS A 644 3.79 33.02 3.64
CA HIS A 644 4.52 34.25 3.39
C HIS A 644 5.03 34.79 4.74
N ASP A 645 6.33 35.08 4.79
CA ASP A 645 7.10 35.68 5.89
C ASP A 645 7.03 35.04 7.29
N TYR A 646 8.21 34.85 7.89
CA TYR A 646 8.67 35.66 9.02
C TYR A 646 10.15 35.32 9.32
N GLY A 647 10.96 36.34 9.60
CA GLY A 647 12.41 36.21 9.76
C GLY A 647 12.87 35.69 11.13
N TYR A 648 14.13 35.24 11.19
CA TYR A 648 14.83 34.85 12.41
C TYR A 648 15.12 36.05 13.34
N PRO A 649 14.97 35.91 14.66
CA PRO A 649 15.83 36.57 15.63
C PRO A 649 17.11 35.74 15.86
N ASN A 650 18.26 36.40 15.99
CA ASN A 650 19.51 35.73 16.39
C ASN A 650 19.46 35.34 17.88
N PHE A 651 20.06 34.20 18.25
CA PHE A 651 20.96 34.05 19.40
C PHE A 651 21.85 32.81 19.24
#